data_AF-A0A9Q5N8F8-F1
#
_entry.id   AF-A0A9Q5N8F8-F1
#
_cell.length_a   1.000
_cell.length_b   1.000
_cell.length_c   1.000
_cell.angle_alpha   90.00
_cell.angle_beta   90.00
_cell.angle_gamma   90.00
#
_symmetry.space_group_name_H-M   'P 1'
#
loop_
_entity.id
_entity.type
_entity.pdbx_description
1 polymer ?
#
loop_
_entity_poly.entity_id
_entity_poly.type
_entity_poly.pdbx_seq_one_letter_code
_entity_poly.pdbx_strand_id
1 'polypeptide(L)'
;MASSSKSEQSYIQASLLADTPVRADGRALDDFRPIALETQVVPLANGSARVCIGGAASLIGVGVGSLGTEVLAAAKLEVEDIPNGNGVEGGRMETGKFILFAFNLHASLTSSPSAYPHLNTNALDDLQYDLTTSVQEALCHPSLHPNNLSILSGKKSWLLHLDLLVLSDVGNILDALFLAAAATLHDTRIPRTRSVEYRARKEDASTIDRMAVDDVSMEEEGKTSGLDTRSIKKAADFELEDYWDEGEPLKCGGSWPVCVTLNLVPPIHYLDATPIEESATSLRLVLLFSFQDSRSLLHGMRLLGPGEIDAPMLKPLLHSAYLRDPSVQQLQVLSKASFRSDLIIFRSFLKQIGVQHGTLLRTQIQSQLLIYRKIFKALSGLTWPKVLEYAEKFEPTIQRLAPDLYSEMKGIAKGADVPLIEIVALNARSEIALGTLDDGCTSLAWTLEEEGEGGKRKQILAQNWDWTEEVGKNLVMASIDKPGKPKIWMVMEPGIVGKIGFNSSSVGVCLNAIRARSMSTSLLPIHLLLRIALESTSVEHAISEIERLGGPASSQHILIADATSGGRALEVSPLGNVYLKPDENGIIVHTNHFIENRHVEEIPWNIGSESRLSRIQELITLIRKNSPTNPRTKSITPELLRERIFSDTQGAPQAICCYRPANETDGRSVGTLFNIIMQFVPGEEPSAEVLFGRPGPGNRSPVYRMPW
;
A
#
# COMPACT_ATOMS: atom_id res chain seq x y z
N MET A 1 -28.63 6.15 18.99
CA MET A 1 -28.41 7.55 18.55
C MET A 1 -28.34 8.46 19.76
N ALA A 2 -27.29 9.29 19.87
CA ALA A 2 -27.15 10.28 20.92
C ALA A 2 -28.38 11.21 20.96
N SER A 3 -28.94 11.48 22.14
CA SER A 3 -30.11 12.35 22.28
C SER A 3 -29.69 13.82 22.17
N SER A 4 -29.53 14.31 20.94
CA SER A 4 -29.42 15.75 20.70
C SER A 4 -30.79 16.41 20.86
N SER A 5 -30.80 17.60 21.46
CA SER A 5 -32.00 18.42 21.56
C SER A 5 -32.43 18.92 20.17
N LYS A 6 -33.72 19.21 20.00
CA LYS A 6 -34.22 19.79 18.74
C LYS A 6 -33.50 21.09 18.35
N SER A 7 -33.09 21.89 19.35
CA SER A 7 -32.33 23.11 19.14
C SER A 7 -30.92 22.83 18.61
N GLU A 8 -30.23 21.81 19.12
CA GLU A 8 -28.92 21.39 18.62
C GLU A 8 -29.00 20.83 17.20
N GLN A 9 -29.99 19.98 16.91
CA GLN A 9 -30.22 19.46 15.56
C GLN A 9 -30.47 20.60 14.56
N SER A 10 -31.31 21.58 14.95
CA SER A 10 -31.59 22.76 14.13
C SER A 10 -30.34 23.62 13.91
N TYR A 11 -29.49 23.77 14.93
CA TYR A 11 -28.22 24.51 14.82
C TYR A 11 -27.24 23.84 13.85
N ILE A 12 -27.12 22.51 13.91
CA ILE A 12 -26.25 21.74 13.01
C ILE A 12 -26.76 21.86 11.57
N GLN A 13 -28.05 21.66 11.34
CA GLN A 13 -28.65 21.82 10.02
C GLN A 13 -28.46 23.24 9.46
N ALA A 14 -28.66 24.28 10.29
CA ALA A 14 -28.43 25.66 9.89
C ALA A 14 -26.95 25.94 9.55
N SER A 15 -26.01 25.32 10.29
CA SER A 15 -24.57 25.46 10.04
C SER A 15 -24.14 24.75 8.75
N LEU A 16 -24.76 23.61 8.43
CA LEU A 16 -24.54 22.90 7.17
C LEU A 16 -25.15 23.65 5.98
N LEU A 17 -26.30 24.30 6.16
CA LEU A 17 -27.03 25.04 5.11
C LEU A 17 -26.57 26.50 4.91
N ALA A 18 -25.57 26.96 5.66
CA ALA A 18 -25.04 28.32 5.52
C ALA A 18 -24.34 28.53 4.16
N ASP A 19 -24.18 29.80 3.74
CA ASP A 19 -23.49 30.18 2.48
C ASP A 19 -22.08 29.58 2.37
N THR A 20 -21.42 29.37 3.51
CA THR A 20 -20.22 28.54 3.65
C THR A 20 -20.52 27.47 4.70
N PRO A 21 -20.75 26.21 4.31
CA PRO A 21 -21.04 25.13 5.24
C PRO A 21 -19.90 24.93 6.24
N VAL A 22 -20.22 24.91 7.54
CA VAL A 22 -19.22 24.70 8.60
C VAL A 22 -19.59 23.46 9.41
N ARG A 23 -18.69 22.47 9.40
CA ARG A 23 -18.77 21.30 10.28
C ARG A 23 -18.05 21.58 11.59
N ALA A 24 -18.51 20.96 12.68
CA ALA A 24 -17.99 21.21 14.02
C ALA A 24 -16.50 20.85 14.19
N ASP A 25 -16.00 19.91 13.38
CA ASP A 25 -14.61 19.47 13.32
C ASP A 25 -13.78 20.19 12.23
N GLY A 26 -14.37 21.12 11.49
CA GLY A 26 -13.73 21.90 10.43
C GLY A 26 -13.55 21.17 9.10
N ARG A 27 -14.12 19.97 8.92
CA ARG A 27 -14.07 19.23 7.65
C ARG A 27 -14.94 19.85 6.57
N ALA A 28 -14.58 19.61 5.32
CA ALA A 28 -15.46 19.86 4.18
C ALA A 28 -16.62 18.85 4.14
N LEU A 29 -17.63 19.10 3.31
CA LEU A 29 -18.80 18.22 3.19
C LEU A 29 -18.44 16.84 2.62
N ASP A 30 -17.46 16.78 1.72
CA ASP A 30 -16.98 15.58 1.04
C ASP A 30 -15.81 14.88 1.76
N ASP A 31 -15.35 15.40 2.90
CA ASP A 31 -14.13 14.89 3.55
C ASP A 31 -14.42 13.80 4.60
N PHE A 32 -13.64 12.71 4.53
CA PHE A 32 -13.67 11.60 5.49
C PHE A 32 -12.66 11.82 6.61
N ARG A 33 -13.00 11.38 7.83
CA ARG A 33 -11.99 11.20 8.89
C ARG A 33 -10.93 10.18 8.45
N PRO A 34 -9.71 10.23 9.03
CA PRO A 34 -8.65 9.27 8.71
C PRO A 34 -9.13 7.83 8.84
N ILE A 35 -8.89 7.01 7.81
CA ILE A 35 -9.24 5.59 7.79
C ILE A 35 -7.96 4.78 7.97
N ALA A 36 -7.92 3.94 9.00
CA ALA A 36 -6.87 2.95 9.22
C ALA A 36 -7.46 1.55 8.97
N LEU A 37 -6.72 0.72 8.24
CA LEU A 37 -7.11 -0.65 7.90
C LEU A 37 -5.90 -1.57 8.09
N GLU A 38 -6.09 -2.64 8.84
CA GLU A 38 -5.10 -3.67 9.09
C GLU A 38 -5.71 -5.04 8.76
N THR A 39 -5.01 -5.89 8.00
CA THR A 39 -5.44 -7.27 7.75
C THR A 39 -4.62 -8.26 8.57
N GLN A 40 -5.05 -9.53 8.66
CA GLN A 40 -4.37 -10.58 9.43
C GLN A 40 -4.27 -10.27 10.94
N VAL A 41 -5.27 -9.58 11.46
CA VAL A 41 -5.39 -9.19 12.88
C VAL A 41 -5.86 -10.33 13.78
N VAL A 42 -6.53 -11.35 13.24
CA VAL A 42 -6.96 -12.56 13.96
C VAL A 42 -6.21 -13.77 13.40
N PRO A 43 -5.13 -14.24 14.08
CA PRO A 43 -4.24 -15.29 13.57
C PRO A 43 -4.84 -16.70 13.49
N LEU A 44 -6.14 -16.90 13.72
CA LEU A 44 -6.80 -18.21 13.60
C LEU A 44 -7.93 -18.20 12.56
N ALA A 45 -8.20 -17.04 11.97
CA ALA A 45 -9.23 -16.87 10.96
C ALA A 45 -8.64 -17.08 9.56
N ASN A 46 -9.44 -17.63 8.63
CA ASN A 46 -9.03 -17.78 7.23
C ASN A 46 -8.79 -16.44 6.54
N GLY A 47 -9.42 -15.37 7.04
CA GLY A 47 -9.13 -13.98 6.70
C GLY A 47 -9.57 -13.08 7.84
N SER A 48 -8.91 -11.94 8.03
CA SER A 48 -9.36 -10.97 9.04
C SER A 48 -8.94 -9.56 8.72
N ALA A 49 -9.73 -8.60 9.17
CA ALA A 49 -9.42 -7.19 9.04
C ALA A 49 -9.91 -6.38 10.25
N ARG A 50 -9.21 -5.30 10.56
CA ARG A 50 -9.63 -4.28 11.52
C ARG A 50 -9.65 -2.93 10.82
N VAL A 51 -10.77 -2.25 10.92
CA VAL A 51 -11.00 -0.94 10.31
C VAL A 51 -11.30 0.07 11.42
N CYS A 52 -10.68 1.24 11.33
CA CYS A 52 -10.94 2.36 12.22
C CYS A 52 -11.10 3.65 11.42
N ILE A 53 -12.24 4.32 11.57
CA ILE A 53 -12.55 5.62 10.97
C ILE A 53 -12.49 6.70 12.06
N GLY A 54 -11.57 7.64 11.94
CA GLY A 54 -11.39 8.78 12.85
C GLY A 54 -10.60 8.50 14.12
N GLY A 55 -10.22 7.26 14.40
CA GLY A 55 -9.33 6.92 15.50
C GLY A 55 -7.85 7.05 15.12
N ALA A 56 -6.98 7.30 16.12
CA ALA A 56 -5.54 7.27 15.91
C ALA A 56 -5.09 5.83 15.66
N ALA A 57 -4.41 5.58 14.54
CA ALA A 57 -3.85 4.27 14.21
C ALA A 57 -2.94 3.67 15.31
N SER A 58 -2.39 4.49 16.21
CA SER A 58 -1.56 4.06 17.35
C SER A 58 -2.30 3.39 18.52
N LEU A 59 -3.64 3.40 18.55
CA LEU A 59 -4.44 2.73 19.59
C LEU A 59 -4.96 1.36 19.14
N ILE A 60 -4.65 0.96 17.91
CA ILE A 60 -4.94 -0.36 17.37
C ILE A 60 -4.10 -1.39 18.17
N GLY A 61 -4.71 -2.01 19.18
CA GLY A 61 -4.12 -3.10 19.97
C GLY A 61 -3.88 -2.77 21.45
N VAL A 62 -4.08 -1.53 21.88
CA VAL A 62 -4.02 -1.14 23.29
C VAL A 62 -5.46 -0.95 23.74
N GLY A 63 -5.96 -1.74 24.69
CA GLY A 63 -7.37 -1.78 25.14
C GLY A 63 -7.88 -0.50 25.85
N VAL A 64 -7.60 0.66 25.29
CA VAL A 64 -8.00 1.99 25.76
C VAL A 64 -8.91 2.58 24.70
N GLY A 65 -10.13 2.94 25.09
CA GLY A 65 -11.23 3.36 24.23
C GLY A 65 -10.80 4.19 23.01
N SER A 66 -11.01 3.61 21.83
CA SER A 66 -10.74 4.25 20.54
C SER A 66 -11.62 5.48 20.36
N LEU A 67 -11.03 6.58 19.86
CA LEU A 67 -11.71 7.85 19.57
C LEU A 67 -12.44 7.85 18.21
N GLY A 68 -12.60 6.69 17.57
CA GLY A 68 -13.20 6.54 16.24
C GLY A 68 -14.16 5.36 16.13
N THR A 69 -14.78 5.22 14.96
CA THR A 69 -15.66 4.11 14.60
C THR A 69 -14.81 2.91 14.23
N GLU A 70 -14.94 1.82 14.99
CA GLU A 70 -14.02 0.69 14.93
C GLU A 70 -14.75 -0.63 14.76
N VAL A 71 -14.34 -1.37 13.74
CA VAL A 71 -14.90 -2.67 13.38
C VAL A 71 -13.76 -3.67 13.25
N LEU A 72 -13.87 -4.80 13.94
CA LEU A 72 -13.04 -5.98 13.75
C LEU A 72 -13.84 -7.03 12.97
N ALA A 73 -13.23 -7.65 11.98
CA ALA A 73 -13.87 -8.61 11.10
C ALA A 73 -13.01 -9.86 10.96
N ALA A 74 -13.64 -11.04 10.96
CA ALA A 74 -12.99 -12.32 10.79
C ALA A 74 -13.83 -13.23 9.90
N ALA A 75 -13.16 -13.95 9.00
CA ALA A 75 -13.77 -14.94 8.13
C ALA A 75 -13.29 -16.34 8.50
N LYS A 76 -14.23 -17.28 8.56
CA LYS A 76 -13.96 -18.70 8.81
C LYS A 76 -14.67 -19.56 7.79
N LEU A 77 -13.97 -20.58 7.31
CA LEU A 77 -14.50 -21.56 6.36
C LEU A 77 -14.90 -22.84 7.08
N GLU A 78 -16.13 -23.29 6.85
CA GLU A 78 -16.66 -24.58 7.33
C GLU A 78 -17.13 -25.43 6.15
N VAL A 79 -17.24 -26.74 6.35
CA VAL A 79 -17.62 -27.69 5.28
C VAL A 79 -19.11 -27.96 5.39
N GLU A 80 -19.86 -27.68 4.32
CA GLU A 80 -21.29 -27.96 4.25
C GLU A 80 -21.59 -29.03 3.20
N ASP A 81 -22.52 -29.92 3.52
CA ASP A 81 -23.06 -30.91 2.59
C ASP A 81 -24.15 -30.27 1.71
N ILE A 82 -24.04 -30.41 0.40
CA ILE A 82 -25.05 -29.94 -0.56
C ILE A 82 -26.18 -30.98 -0.59
N PRO A 83 -27.40 -30.66 -0.12
CA PRO A 83 -28.48 -31.64 -0.04
C PRO A 83 -28.94 -32.05 -1.45
N ASN A 84 -28.98 -33.37 -1.68
CA ASN A 84 -29.57 -33.96 -2.87
C ASN A 84 -31.09 -34.17 -2.64
N GLY A 85 -31.90 -33.17 -2.96
CA GLY A 85 -33.33 -33.35 -3.27
C GLY A 85 -34.37 -32.66 -2.36
N ASN A 86 -35.30 -31.97 -3.01
CA ASN A 86 -36.74 -31.75 -2.74
C ASN A 86 -37.21 -31.49 -1.29
N GLY A 87 -36.49 -30.70 -0.51
CA GLY A 87 -36.98 -30.17 0.79
C GLY A 87 -37.12 -28.66 0.75
N VAL A 88 -38.35 -28.15 0.79
CA VAL A 88 -38.64 -26.72 0.93
C VAL A 88 -38.60 -26.36 2.42
N GLU A 89 -37.46 -25.92 2.91
CA GLU A 89 -37.35 -25.11 4.13
C GLU A 89 -36.37 -23.96 3.89
N GLY A 90 -36.80 -22.74 4.20
CA GLY A 90 -35.90 -21.58 4.34
C GLY A 90 -35.53 -20.78 3.08
N GLY A 91 -36.45 -20.58 2.12
CA GLY A 91 -36.26 -19.55 1.07
C GLY A 91 -35.37 -19.94 -0.11
N ARG A 92 -35.09 -21.23 -0.30
CA ARG A 92 -34.40 -21.75 -1.49
C ARG A 92 -35.38 -21.82 -2.67
N MET A 93 -35.22 -20.93 -3.66
CA MET A 93 -35.95 -21.02 -4.93
C MET A 93 -35.25 -21.99 -5.89
N GLU A 94 -35.84 -23.17 -6.08
CA GLU A 94 -35.62 -24.01 -7.25
C GLU A 94 -36.41 -23.43 -8.44
N THR A 95 -35.73 -22.77 -9.38
CA THR A 95 -36.22 -22.71 -10.76
C THR A 95 -35.31 -23.57 -11.62
N GLY A 96 -35.90 -24.60 -12.20
CA GLY A 96 -35.21 -25.69 -12.88
C GLY A 96 -34.18 -25.26 -13.94
N LYS A 97 -33.21 -26.15 -14.14
CA LYS A 97 -32.13 -26.16 -15.15
C LYS A 97 -30.84 -25.38 -14.91
N PHE A 98 -30.63 -24.80 -13.74
CA PHE A 98 -29.28 -24.46 -13.28
C PHE A 98 -29.12 -24.96 -11.85
N ILE A 99 -28.16 -25.86 -11.62
CA ILE A 99 -27.62 -26.06 -10.26
C ILE A 99 -26.91 -24.74 -9.95
N LEU A 100 -27.66 -23.77 -9.42
CA LEU A 100 -27.11 -22.53 -8.89
C LEU A 100 -26.18 -22.97 -7.76
N PHE A 101 -24.88 -22.74 -7.94
CA PHE A 101 -23.92 -22.81 -6.84
C PHE A 101 -24.44 -21.90 -5.74
N ALA A 102 -25.00 -22.50 -4.68
CA ALA A 102 -25.47 -21.76 -3.53
C ALA A 102 -24.23 -21.17 -2.86
N PHE A 103 -24.02 -19.86 -3.07
CA PHE A 103 -23.04 -19.12 -2.30
C PHE A 103 -23.63 -18.94 -0.91
N ASN A 104 -23.11 -19.71 0.03
CA ASN A 104 -23.52 -19.63 1.43
C ASN A 104 -22.47 -18.78 2.14
N LEU A 105 -22.71 -17.47 2.16
CA LEU A 105 -22.05 -16.55 3.08
C LEU A 105 -23.03 -16.32 4.23
N HIS A 106 -22.56 -16.44 5.46
CA HIS A 106 -23.32 -16.10 6.65
C HIS A 106 -22.58 -15.00 7.42
N ALA A 107 -23.04 -13.76 7.27
CA ALA A 107 -22.57 -12.64 8.06
C ALA A 107 -23.26 -12.66 9.44
N SER A 108 -22.48 -12.49 10.50
CA SER A 108 -23.00 -12.24 11.84
C SER A 108 -22.39 -10.94 12.36
N LEU A 109 -23.21 -10.09 12.98
CA LEU A 109 -22.73 -8.85 13.59
C LEU A 109 -22.96 -8.89 15.09
N THR A 110 -21.90 -8.68 15.85
CA THR A 110 -21.94 -8.50 17.31
C THR A 110 -21.48 -7.09 17.63
N SER A 111 -22.14 -6.41 18.56
CA SER A 111 -21.70 -5.09 19.04
C SER A 111 -21.27 -5.16 20.49
N SER A 112 -20.11 -4.56 20.80
CA SER A 112 -19.69 -4.39 22.19
C SER A 112 -20.68 -3.48 22.92
N PRO A 113 -21.13 -3.81 24.15
CA PRO A 113 -21.96 -2.92 24.95
C PRO A 113 -21.33 -1.54 25.20
N SER A 114 -19.99 -1.46 25.13
CA SER A 114 -19.25 -0.20 25.22
C SER A 114 -19.34 0.68 23.97
N ALA A 115 -19.68 0.12 22.80
CA ALA A 115 -19.90 0.89 21.58
C ALA A 115 -21.22 1.66 21.63
N TYR A 116 -22.23 1.10 22.30
CA TYR A 116 -23.57 1.69 22.43
C TYR A 116 -24.01 1.80 23.90
N PRO A 117 -23.31 2.59 24.74
CA PRO A 117 -23.59 2.67 26.17
C PRO A 117 -24.96 3.27 26.50
N HIS A 118 -25.60 3.91 25.52
CA HIS A 118 -26.89 4.59 25.64
C HIS A 118 -28.08 3.72 25.19
N LEU A 119 -27.84 2.54 24.62
CA LEU A 119 -28.88 1.60 24.21
C LEU A 119 -29.09 0.54 25.30
N ASN A 120 -30.34 0.10 25.46
CA ASN A 120 -30.63 -1.09 26.25
C ASN A 120 -30.36 -2.36 25.42
N THR A 121 -30.29 -3.52 26.06
CA THR A 121 -29.96 -4.80 25.40
C THR A 121 -30.89 -5.11 24.23
N ASN A 122 -32.21 -4.96 24.39
CA ASN A 122 -33.18 -5.28 23.33
C ASN A 122 -32.99 -4.37 22.09
N ALA A 123 -32.83 -3.06 22.30
CA ALA A 123 -32.61 -2.12 21.20
C ALA A 123 -31.25 -2.32 20.53
N LEU A 124 -30.26 -2.81 21.28
CA LEU A 124 -28.97 -3.20 20.73
C LEU A 124 -29.09 -4.47 19.88
N ASP A 125 -29.87 -5.46 20.31
CA ASP A 125 -30.14 -6.68 19.54
C ASP A 125 -30.89 -6.36 18.24
N ASP A 126 -31.90 -5.47 18.29
CA ASP A 126 -32.62 -4.99 17.11
C ASP A 126 -31.67 -4.29 16.12
N LEU A 127 -30.78 -3.42 16.62
CA LEU A 127 -29.78 -2.75 15.78
C LEU A 127 -28.78 -3.74 15.15
N GLN A 128 -28.31 -4.72 15.93
CA GLN A 128 -27.41 -5.76 15.42
C GLN A 128 -28.09 -6.58 14.33
N TYR A 129 -29.37 -6.92 14.51
CA TYR A 129 -30.16 -7.63 13.51
C TYR A 129 -30.29 -6.82 12.22
N ASP A 130 -30.66 -5.54 12.31
CA ASP A 130 -30.82 -4.66 11.14
C ASP A 130 -29.51 -4.48 10.35
N LEU A 131 -28.39 -4.30 11.06
CA LEU A 131 -27.06 -4.18 10.45
C LEU A 131 -26.61 -5.50 9.82
N THR A 132 -26.84 -6.63 10.50
CA THR A 132 -26.54 -7.98 9.98
C THR A 132 -27.30 -8.22 8.69
N THR A 133 -28.61 -8.00 8.68
CA THR A 133 -29.46 -8.18 7.49
C THR A 133 -28.99 -7.28 6.35
N SER A 134 -28.63 -6.03 6.63
CA SER A 134 -28.16 -5.09 5.61
C SER A 134 -26.85 -5.54 4.94
N VAL A 135 -25.89 -6.03 5.73
CA VAL A 135 -24.61 -6.56 5.20
C VAL A 135 -24.83 -7.88 4.48
N GLN A 136 -25.62 -8.79 5.05
CA GLN A 136 -25.95 -10.10 4.50
C GLN A 136 -26.61 -9.99 3.12
N GLU A 137 -27.68 -9.19 3.00
CA GLU A 137 -28.40 -8.98 1.74
C GLU A 137 -27.50 -8.43 0.63
N ALA A 138 -26.59 -7.53 0.99
CA ALA A 138 -25.68 -6.90 0.05
C ALA A 138 -24.57 -7.85 -0.44
N LEU A 139 -23.96 -8.63 0.46
CA LEU A 139 -22.83 -9.50 0.14
C LEU A 139 -23.26 -10.83 -0.49
N CYS A 140 -24.46 -11.33 -0.19
CA CYS A 140 -25.03 -12.54 -0.80
C CYS A 140 -25.60 -12.32 -2.20
N HIS A 141 -25.37 -11.15 -2.82
CA HIS A 141 -25.87 -10.90 -4.15
C HIS A 141 -25.20 -11.83 -5.20
N PRO A 142 -25.96 -12.42 -6.15
CA PRO A 142 -25.43 -13.38 -7.13
C PRO A 142 -24.23 -12.92 -7.96
N SER A 143 -24.06 -11.62 -8.16
CA SER A 143 -22.90 -11.06 -8.88
C SER A 143 -21.57 -11.21 -8.14
N LEU A 144 -21.60 -11.45 -6.83
CA LEU A 144 -20.43 -11.51 -5.95
C LEU A 144 -20.00 -12.94 -5.62
N HIS A 145 -20.68 -13.95 -6.16
CA HIS A 145 -20.41 -15.37 -5.88
C HIS A 145 -18.98 -15.76 -6.33
N PRO A 146 -18.12 -16.24 -5.41
CA PRO A 146 -16.80 -16.73 -5.74
C PRO A 146 -16.84 -18.07 -6.48
N ASN A 147 -15.93 -18.23 -7.44
CA ASN A 147 -15.89 -19.40 -8.32
C ASN A 147 -15.16 -20.61 -7.70
N ASN A 148 -14.50 -20.45 -6.55
CA ASN A 148 -13.62 -21.47 -5.94
C ASN A 148 -14.08 -21.99 -4.57
N LEU A 149 -15.39 -21.93 -4.28
CA LEU A 149 -15.96 -22.44 -3.02
C LEU A 149 -16.43 -23.91 -3.08
N SER A 150 -16.40 -24.54 -4.26
CA SER A 150 -16.81 -25.95 -4.40
C SER A 150 -15.64 -26.89 -4.05
N ILE A 151 -15.88 -27.84 -3.13
CA ILE A 151 -14.92 -28.88 -2.72
C ILE A 151 -15.14 -30.14 -3.56
N LEU A 152 -16.36 -30.68 -3.49
CA LEU A 152 -16.81 -31.82 -4.29
C LEU A 152 -18.08 -31.39 -5.02
N SER A 153 -18.00 -31.32 -6.36
CA SER A 153 -19.11 -30.88 -7.20
C SER A 153 -20.40 -31.65 -6.88
N GLY A 154 -21.43 -30.91 -6.47
CA GLY A 154 -22.75 -31.45 -6.10
C GLY A 154 -22.81 -32.27 -4.81
N LYS A 155 -21.76 -32.26 -3.98
CA LYS A 155 -21.73 -32.99 -2.69
C LYS A 155 -21.29 -32.13 -1.50
N LYS A 156 -20.18 -31.40 -1.63
CA LYS A 156 -19.59 -30.60 -0.53
C LYS A 156 -19.12 -29.25 -1.03
N SER A 157 -19.38 -28.19 -0.26
CA SER A 157 -18.91 -26.83 -0.51
C SER A 157 -18.40 -26.18 0.76
N TRP A 158 -17.57 -25.16 0.60
CA TRP A 158 -17.18 -24.27 1.68
C TRP A 158 -18.33 -23.32 2.02
N LEU A 159 -18.72 -23.31 3.29
CA LEU A 159 -19.59 -22.32 3.92
C LEU A 159 -18.71 -21.22 4.53
N LEU A 160 -18.94 -19.98 4.14
CA LEU A 160 -18.14 -18.83 4.59
C LEU A 160 -18.87 -18.08 5.69
N HIS A 161 -18.36 -18.14 6.92
CA HIS A 161 -18.84 -17.34 8.03
C HIS A 161 -18.03 -16.04 8.10
N LEU A 162 -18.71 -14.90 8.11
CA LEU A 162 -18.12 -13.59 8.28
C LEU A 162 -18.62 -12.98 9.59
N ASP A 163 -17.77 -12.89 10.59
CA ASP A 163 -18.09 -12.31 11.88
C ASP A 163 -17.59 -10.86 11.93
N LEU A 164 -18.49 -9.92 12.18
CA LEU A 164 -18.23 -8.49 12.32
C LEU A 164 -18.48 -8.07 13.77
N LEU A 165 -17.47 -7.50 14.41
CA LEU A 165 -17.52 -7.00 15.78
C LEU A 165 -17.35 -5.48 15.80
N VAL A 166 -18.41 -4.77 16.20
CA VAL A 166 -18.35 -3.32 16.43
C VAL A 166 -17.77 -3.05 17.81
N LEU A 167 -16.58 -2.46 17.85
CA LEU A 167 -15.87 -2.14 19.09
C LEU A 167 -16.21 -0.74 19.60
N SER A 168 -16.43 0.20 18.67
CA SER A 168 -16.78 1.59 18.96
C SER A 168 -17.59 2.16 17.80
N ASP A 169 -18.64 2.93 18.09
CA ASP A 169 -19.40 3.67 17.09
C ASP A 169 -19.34 5.17 17.36
N VAL A 170 -18.62 5.88 16.49
CA VAL A 170 -18.53 7.34 16.47
C VAL A 170 -19.05 7.85 15.12
N GLY A 171 -20.08 7.20 14.58
CA GLY A 171 -20.76 7.58 13.33
C GLY A 171 -20.14 6.95 12.09
N ASN A 172 -20.91 6.92 11.01
CA ASN A 172 -20.57 6.28 9.73
C ASN A 172 -20.30 4.77 9.81
N ILE A 173 -21.08 4.07 10.63
CA ILE A 173 -20.88 2.64 10.93
C ILE A 173 -21.04 1.73 9.69
N LEU A 174 -21.98 2.02 8.79
CA LEU A 174 -22.22 1.18 7.60
C LEU A 174 -20.99 1.16 6.68
N ASP A 175 -20.39 2.31 6.43
CA ASP A 175 -19.17 2.40 5.62
C ASP A 175 -18.02 1.60 6.24
N ALA A 176 -17.85 1.70 7.56
CA ALA A 176 -16.85 0.92 8.30
C ALA A 176 -17.09 -0.59 8.22
N LEU A 177 -18.35 -1.04 8.34
CA LEU A 177 -18.74 -2.45 8.26
C LEU A 177 -18.47 -3.04 6.89
N PHE A 178 -18.91 -2.37 5.83
CA PHE A 178 -18.69 -2.84 4.46
C PHE A 178 -17.20 -2.81 4.08
N LEU A 179 -16.45 -1.81 4.55
CA LEU A 179 -15.00 -1.76 4.35
C LEU A 179 -14.29 -2.92 5.07
N ALA A 180 -14.66 -3.21 6.32
CA ALA A 180 -14.08 -4.32 7.08
C ALA A 180 -14.44 -5.69 6.50
N ALA A 181 -15.69 -5.84 6.03
CA ALA A 181 -16.15 -7.04 5.34
C ALA A 181 -15.39 -7.25 4.02
N ALA A 182 -15.31 -6.24 3.17
CA ALA A 182 -14.60 -6.32 1.90
C ALA A 182 -13.12 -6.65 2.08
N ALA A 183 -12.46 -6.02 3.06
CA ALA A 183 -11.05 -6.28 3.39
C ALA A 183 -10.83 -7.72 3.89
N THR A 184 -11.70 -8.20 4.78
CA THR A 184 -11.65 -9.57 5.31
C THR A 184 -11.85 -10.61 4.21
N LEU A 185 -12.83 -10.40 3.33
CA LEU A 185 -13.11 -11.30 2.21
C LEU A 185 -11.98 -11.32 1.18
N HIS A 186 -11.26 -10.19 1.01
CA HIS A 186 -10.07 -10.14 0.18
C HIS A 186 -8.85 -10.83 0.84
N ASP A 187 -8.72 -10.73 2.16
CA ASP A 187 -7.68 -11.42 2.93
C ASP A 187 -7.93 -12.94 3.05
N THR A 188 -9.19 -13.38 2.91
CA THR A 188 -9.59 -14.78 3.08
C THR A 188 -8.84 -15.75 2.16
N ARG A 189 -8.27 -16.81 2.75
CA ARG A 189 -7.60 -17.93 2.06
C ARG A 189 -8.43 -19.21 2.18
N ILE A 190 -8.71 -19.83 1.05
CA ILE A 190 -9.40 -21.12 0.92
C ILE A 190 -8.36 -22.24 0.84
N PRO A 191 -8.37 -23.21 1.77
CA PRO A 191 -7.48 -24.37 1.71
C PRO A 191 -7.64 -25.17 0.42
N ARG A 192 -6.53 -25.68 -0.14
CA ARG A 192 -6.59 -26.61 -1.28
C ARG A 192 -7.07 -27.98 -0.83
N THR A 193 -7.91 -28.59 -1.64
CA THR A 193 -8.53 -29.90 -1.36
C THR A 193 -8.16 -30.92 -2.42
N ARG A 194 -7.75 -32.13 -2.00
CA ARG A 194 -7.54 -33.29 -2.87
C ARG A 194 -8.67 -34.30 -2.72
N SER A 195 -9.17 -34.86 -3.82
CA SER A 195 -10.22 -35.88 -3.79
C SER A 195 -9.67 -37.27 -3.46
N VAL A 196 -10.35 -38.02 -2.58
CA VAL A 196 -10.00 -39.39 -2.18
C VAL A 196 -11.11 -40.37 -2.56
N GLU A 197 -10.75 -41.58 -3.00
CA GLU A 197 -11.66 -42.70 -3.24
C GLU A 197 -11.36 -43.85 -2.27
N TYR A 198 -12.38 -44.35 -1.58
CA TYR A 198 -12.23 -45.53 -0.73
C TYR A 198 -12.41 -46.80 -1.56
N ARG A 199 -11.31 -47.49 -1.90
CA ARG A 199 -11.39 -48.84 -2.49
C ARG A 199 -11.46 -49.89 -1.39
N ALA A 200 -12.66 -50.43 -1.14
CA ALA A 200 -12.78 -51.64 -0.33
C ALA A 200 -12.04 -52.80 -1.03
N ARG A 201 -11.19 -53.51 -0.30
CA ARG A 201 -10.55 -54.75 -0.78
C ARG A 201 -11.66 -55.77 -1.01
N LYS A 202 -11.90 -56.18 -2.26
CA LYS A 202 -12.77 -57.33 -2.54
C LYS A 202 -12.07 -58.58 -2.00
N GLU A 203 -12.59 -59.17 -0.93
CA GLU A 203 -12.32 -60.57 -0.61
C GLU A 203 -13.16 -61.42 -1.57
N ASP A 204 -12.49 -62.13 -2.47
CA ASP A 204 -13.13 -63.04 -3.41
C ASP A 204 -13.73 -64.23 -2.67
N ALA A 205 -15.05 -64.21 -2.52
CA ALA A 205 -15.84 -65.35 -2.07
C ALA A 205 -15.95 -66.41 -3.19
N SER A 206 -14.88 -67.14 -3.46
CA SER A 206 -14.93 -68.44 -4.13
C SER A 206 -13.61 -69.19 -3.96
N THR A 207 -13.53 -70.05 -2.94
CA THR A 207 -13.04 -71.45 -3.02
C THR A 207 -13.13 -72.04 -1.61
N ILE A 208 -14.33 -72.44 -1.20
CA ILE A 208 -14.48 -73.50 -0.19
C ILE A 208 -14.38 -74.79 -0.98
N ASP A 209 -13.19 -75.39 -1.07
CA ASP A 209 -13.01 -76.83 -0.93
C ASP A 209 -11.52 -77.22 -0.88
N ARG A 210 -11.21 -78.23 -0.06
CA ARG A 210 -9.93 -78.96 0.15
C ARG A 210 -9.09 -78.58 1.38
N MET A 211 -9.37 -79.34 2.44
CA MET A 211 -8.46 -79.65 3.55
C MET A 211 -7.25 -80.48 3.06
N ALA A 212 -6.02 -80.12 3.46
CA ALA A 212 -5.00 -81.03 4.01
C ALA A 212 -3.68 -80.29 4.33
N VAL A 213 -3.37 -80.26 5.64
CA VAL A 213 -2.09 -80.51 6.35
C VAL A 213 -0.73 -80.01 5.78
N ASP A 214 0.07 -79.46 6.71
CA ASP A 214 1.53 -79.28 6.78
C ASP A 214 2.16 -77.94 6.35
N ASP A 215 2.52 -77.18 7.39
CA ASP A 215 3.84 -76.60 7.72
C ASP A 215 4.66 -75.75 6.72
N VAL A 216 5.36 -74.78 7.32
CA VAL A 216 6.55 -74.03 6.86
C VAL A 216 6.38 -72.64 6.21
N SER A 217 7.13 -71.71 6.81
CA SER A 217 7.80 -70.48 6.31
C SER A 217 7.13 -69.10 6.41
N MET A 218 7.79 -68.25 7.20
CA MET A 218 7.72 -66.78 7.17
C MET A 218 8.37 -66.27 5.88
N GLU A 219 7.69 -65.40 5.11
CA GLU A 219 8.34 -64.43 4.22
C GLU A 219 7.57 -63.09 4.18
N GLU A 220 8.31 -62.06 4.58
CA GLU A 220 8.28 -60.61 4.30
C GLU A 220 6.96 -59.86 3.95
N GLU A 221 6.59 -58.96 4.88
CA GLU A 221 5.67 -57.84 4.65
C GLU A 221 6.26 -56.84 3.63
N GLY A 222 5.88 -56.99 2.36
CA GLY A 222 6.03 -55.95 1.35
C GLY A 222 4.97 -54.85 1.48
N LYS A 223 5.35 -53.70 2.07
CA LYS A 223 4.61 -52.43 1.97
C LYS A 223 4.40 -52.05 0.50
N THR A 224 3.22 -52.31 -0.02
CA THR A 224 2.74 -51.71 -1.28
C THR A 224 1.89 -50.49 -0.95
N SER A 225 2.46 -49.30 -1.12
CA SER A 225 1.73 -48.03 -1.01
C SER A 225 0.72 -47.93 -2.16
N GLY A 226 -0.57 -48.06 -1.86
CA GLY A 226 -1.68 -47.90 -2.82
C GLY A 226 -1.93 -46.45 -3.19
N LEU A 227 -0.96 -45.79 -3.83
CA LEU A 227 -1.06 -44.43 -4.35
C LEU A 227 -0.76 -44.46 -5.86
N ASP A 228 -1.78 -44.74 -6.66
CA ASP A 228 -1.75 -44.42 -8.09
C ASP A 228 -3.02 -43.64 -8.45
N THR A 229 -2.85 -42.34 -8.68
CA THR A 229 -3.87 -41.28 -8.69
C THR A 229 -4.08 -40.64 -10.07
N ARG A 230 -3.85 -41.38 -11.16
CA ARG A 230 -4.17 -40.87 -12.50
C ARG A 230 -5.52 -41.40 -12.99
N SER A 231 -6.52 -40.51 -12.94
CA SER A 231 -7.90 -40.60 -13.46
C SER A 231 -8.98 -41.20 -12.52
N ILE A 232 -9.40 -40.43 -11.51
CA ILE A 232 -10.52 -40.78 -10.62
C ILE A 232 -11.83 -40.17 -11.18
N LYS A 233 -12.85 -41.00 -11.45
CA LYS A 233 -14.16 -40.57 -12.00
C LYS A 233 -15.28 -40.40 -10.95
N LYS A 234 -15.10 -40.86 -9.70
CA LYS A 234 -16.05 -40.66 -8.59
C LYS A 234 -15.31 -40.48 -7.27
N ALA A 235 -15.08 -39.23 -6.87
CA ALA A 235 -14.56 -38.91 -5.54
C ALA A 235 -15.59 -39.25 -4.45
N ALA A 236 -15.13 -39.93 -3.40
CA ALA A 236 -15.94 -40.30 -2.23
C ALA A 236 -15.77 -39.29 -1.08
N ASP A 237 -14.56 -38.77 -0.90
CA ASP A 237 -14.22 -37.81 0.17
C ASP A 237 -13.09 -36.84 -0.28
N PHE A 238 -12.63 -35.95 0.59
CA PHE A 238 -11.53 -35.03 0.33
C PHE A 238 -10.55 -34.89 1.51
N GLU A 239 -9.32 -34.50 1.21
CA GLU A 239 -8.29 -34.17 2.21
C GLU A 239 -7.74 -32.77 1.93
N LEU A 240 -7.27 -32.08 2.97
CA LEU A 240 -6.63 -30.77 2.85
C LEU A 240 -5.15 -30.94 2.51
N GLU A 241 -4.68 -30.22 1.51
CA GLU A 241 -3.25 -30.22 1.14
C GLU A 241 -2.43 -29.23 1.96
N ASP A 242 -3.09 -28.16 2.43
CA ASP A 242 -2.48 -26.96 3.01
C ASP A 242 -3.04 -26.70 4.44
N TYR A 243 -2.28 -25.98 5.27
CA TYR A 243 -2.83 -25.38 6.50
C TYR A 243 -3.69 -24.15 6.19
N TRP A 244 -4.45 -23.66 7.17
CA TRP A 244 -5.52 -22.66 6.99
C TRP A 244 -5.05 -21.30 6.41
N ASP A 245 -3.75 -20.97 6.46
CA ASP A 245 -3.11 -19.75 5.97
C ASP A 245 -2.38 -19.90 4.60
N GLU A 246 -2.15 -21.14 4.13
CA GLU A 246 -1.42 -21.44 2.89
C GLU A 246 -2.33 -21.59 1.65
N GLY A 247 -3.64 -21.39 1.84
CA GLY A 247 -4.67 -21.55 0.81
C GLY A 247 -4.67 -20.53 -0.33
N GLU A 248 -5.55 -20.73 -1.30
CA GLU A 248 -5.75 -19.80 -2.42
C GLU A 248 -6.67 -18.63 -2.04
N PRO A 249 -6.45 -17.41 -2.54
CA PRO A 249 -7.37 -16.31 -2.32
C PRO A 249 -8.77 -16.61 -2.90
N LEU A 250 -9.79 -16.01 -2.30
CA LEU A 250 -11.17 -16.08 -2.77
C LEU A 250 -11.29 -15.49 -4.19
N LYS A 251 -11.65 -16.32 -5.18
CA LYS A 251 -11.73 -15.95 -6.61
C LYS A 251 -13.12 -15.42 -6.94
N CYS A 252 -13.37 -14.15 -6.64
CA CYS A 252 -14.57 -13.43 -7.05
C CYS A 252 -14.45 -12.88 -8.48
N GLY A 253 -15.56 -12.85 -9.24
CA GLY A 253 -15.60 -12.34 -10.62
C GLY A 253 -15.45 -10.81 -10.76
N GLY A 254 -15.44 -10.09 -9.64
CA GLY A 254 -15.24 -8.62 -9.50
C GLY A 254 -14.70 -8.29 -8.11
N SER A 255 -14.52 -7.01 -7.75
CA SER A 255 -14.11 -6.60 -6.39
C SER A 255 -15.29 -6.65 -5.40
N TRP A 256 -14.98 -6.91 -4.12
CA TRP A 256 -15.96 -6.84 -3.03
C TRP A 256 -16.51 -5.41 -2.89
N PRO A 257 -17.84 -5.24 -2.69
CA PRO A 257 -18.43 -3.92 -2.64
C PRO A 257 -18.03 -3.18 -1.36
N VAL A 258 -17.81 -1.88 -1.49
CA VAL A 258 -17.71 -0.94 -0.36
C VAL A 258 -18.94 -0.04 -0.32
N CYS A 259 -19.28 0.41 0.88
CA CYS A 259 -20.40 1.31 1.12
C CYS A 259 -19.94 2.76 1.16
N VAL A 260 -20.75 3.65 0.58
CA VAL A 260 -20.61 5.09 0.70
C VAL A 260 -21.96 5.63 1.17
N THR A 261 -21.97 6.24 2.36
CA THR A 261 -23.17 6.85 2.94
C THR A 261 -23.21 8.35 2.66
N LEU A 262 -24.18 8.78 1.84
CA LEU A 262 -24.48 10.20 1.63
C LEU A 262 -25.50 10.66 2.66
N ASN A 263 -25.11 11.57 3.55
CA ASN A 263 -26.00 12.19 4.52
C ASN A 263 -26.67 13.41 3.85
N LEU A 264 -28.00 13.38 3.73
CA LEU A 264 -28.75 14.33 2.90
C LEU A 264 -29.44 15.39 3.76
N VAL A 265 -29.08 16.65 3.51
CA VAL A 265 -29.77 17.83 4.02
C VAL A 265 -30.06 18.73 2.81
N PRO A 266 -31.14 18.46 2.06
CA PRO A 266 -31.38 19.11 0.76
C PRO A 266 -31.22 20.65 0.82
N PRO A 267 -30.49 21.26 -0.15
CA PRO A 267 -29.97 20.67 -1.39
C PRO A 267 -28.57 20.03 -1.27
N ILE A 268 -27.97 20.00 -0.09
CA ILE A 268 -26.60 19.52 0.10
C ILE A 268 -26.54 18.06 0.57
N HIS A 269 -25.36 17.45 0.39
CA HIS A 269 -25.02 16.15 0.97
C HIS A 269 -23.62 16.20 1.56
N TYR A 270 -23.34 15.32 2.51
CA TYR A 270 -22.03 15.20 3.12
C TYR A 270 -21.69 13.76 3.54
N LEU A 271 -20.40 13.50 3.70
CA LEU A 271 -19.81 12.19 3.97
C LEU A 271 -19.34 12.09 5.43
N ASP A 272 -19.25 10.85 5.91
CA ASP A 272 -18.68 10.49 7.22
C ASP A 272 -19.20 11.36 8.37
N ALA A 273 -20.51 11.25 8.59
CA ALA A 273 -21.20 11.96 9.66
C ALA A 273 -20.75 11.46 11.04
N THR A 274 -20.50 12.41 11.94
CA THR A 274 -20.34 12.15 13.38
C THR A 274 -21.69 11.76 14.00
N PRO A 275 -21.75 11.18 15.22
CA PRO A 275 -23.03 10.76 15.83
C PRO A 275 -24.00 11.92 16.02
N ILE A 276 -23.46 13.12 16.25
CA ILE A 276 -24.22 14.35 16.42
C ILE A 276 -24.80 14.79 15.07
N GLU A 277 -24.01 14.77 14.00
CA GLU A 277 -24.48 15.05 12.64
C GLU A 277 -25.50 14.01 12.15
N GLU A 278 -25.29 12.73 12.47
CA GLU A 278 -26.25 11.66 12.20
C GLU A 278 -27.59 11.90 12.90
N SER A 279 -27.58 12.36 14.15
CA SER A 279 -28.81 12.70 14.85
C SER A 279 -29.55 13.89 14.24
N ALA A 280 -28.82 14.79 13.57
CA ALA A 280 -29.38 15.96 12.88
C ALA A 280 -29.81 15.67 11.44
N THR A 281 -29.40 14.54 10.86
CA THR A 281 -29.72 14.18 9.48
C THR A 281 -30.74 13.04 9.42
N SER A 282 -31.93 13.38 8.94
CA SER A 282 -33.05 12.44 8.86
C SER A 282 -32.96 11.51 7.66
N LEU A 283 -32.27 11.88 6.58
CA LEU A 283 -32.25 11.15 5.32
C LEU A 283 -30.82 10.77 4.92
N ARG A 284 -30.59 9.49 4.59
CA ARG A 284 -29.29 8.98 4.14
C ARG A 284 -29.45 8.10 2.92
N LEU A 285 -28.60 8.30 1.92
CA LEU A 285 -28.52 7.42 0.76
C LEU A 285 -27.27 6.56 0.87
N VAL A 286 -27.48 5.27 1.05
CA VAL A 286 -26.43 4.25 1.11
C VAL A 286 -26.21 3.70 -0.29
N LEU A 287 -24.98 3.77 -0.78
CA LEU A 287 -24.58 3.31 -2.10
C LEU A 287 -23.52 2.23 -1.99
N LEU A 288 -23.72 1.11 -2.68
CA LEU A 288 -22.81 -0.03 -2.68
C LEU A 288 -22.09 -0.09 -4.02
N PHE A 289 -20.78 0.16 -4.01
CA PHE A 289 -19.96 0.15 -5.21
C PHE A 289 -18.92 -0.95 -5.16
N SER A 290 -18.70 -1.61 -6.30
CA SER A 290 -17.41 -2.27 -6.55
C SER A 290 -16.65 -1.51 -7.63
N PHE A 291 -15.35 -1.75 -7.69
CA PHE A 291 -14.46 -1.07 -8.61
C PHE A 291 -13.68 -2.08 -9.44
N GLN A 292 -13.90 -2.08 -10.76
CA GLN A 292 -13.23 -2.97 -11.71
C GLN A 292 -12.58 -2.12 -12.81
N ASP A 293 -11.29 -2.32 -13.09
CA ASP A 293 -10.59 -1.67 -14.22
C ASP A 293 -10.82 -0.15 -14.34
N SER A 294 -10.78 0.55 -13.20
CA SER A 294 -11.01 2.01 -13.07
C SER A 294 -12.44 2.49 -13.35
N ARG A 295 -13.42 1.58 -13.39
CA ARG A 295 -14.85 1.89 -13.42
C ARG A 295 -15.51 1.54 -12.08
N SER A 296 -16.39 2.41 -11.60
CA SER A 296 -17.30 2.14 -10.48
C SER A 296 -18.54 1.42 -10.97
N LEU A 297 -18.92 0.34 -10.29
CA LEU A 297 -20.11 -0.45 -10.54
C LEU A 297 -21.00 -0.37 -9.30
N LEU A 298 -22.15 0.29 -9.41
CA LEU A 298 -23.16 0.32 -8.36
C LEU A 298 -23.89 -1.03 -8.33
N HIS A 299 -23.75 -1.77 -7.23
CA HIS A 299 -24.46 -3.04 -7.00
C HIS A 299 -25.80 -2.84 -6.31
N GLY A 300 -25.92 -1.78 -5.50
CA GLY A 300 -27.10 -1.55 -4.70
C GLY A 300 -27.18 -0.12 -4.20
N MET A 301 -28.41 0.30 -3.90
CA MET A 301 -28.71 1.60 -3.34
C MET A 301 -29.85 1.42 -2.34
N ARG A 302 -29.72 2.03 -1.16
CA ARG A 302 -30.74 1.99 -0.11
C ARG A 302 -30.94 3.38 0.47
N LEU A 303 -32.20 3.79 0.57
CA LEU A 303 -32.58 5.03 1.25
C LEU A 303 -32.97 4.71 2.69
N LEU A 304 -32.38 5.43 3.64
CA LEU A 304 -32.69 5.35 5.06
C LEU A 304 -33.27 6.69 5.53
N GLY A 305 -34.40 6.64 6.24
CA GLY A 305 -35.04 7.84 6.79
C GLY A 305 -36.48 8.08 6.30
N PRO A 306 -37.23 8.99 6.95
CA PRO A 306 -38.66 9.20 6.70
C PRO A 306 -38.96 10.13 5.50
N GLY A 307 -38.12 10.18 4.47
CA GLY A 307 -38.28 11.10 3.33
C GLY A 307 -38.20 10.40 1.98
N GLU A 308 -38.74 11.05 0.94
CA GLU A 308 -38.64 10.61 -0.46
C GLU A 308 -37.57 11.46 -1.20
N ILE A 309 -36.84 10.84 -2.12
CA ILE A 309 -35.92 11.53 -3.02
C ILE A 309 -36.53 11.55 -4.42
N ASP A 310 -36.74 12.75 -4.97
CA ASP A 310 -37.20 12.90 -6.34
C ASP A 310 -36.11 12.49 -7.36
N ALA A 311 -36.51 11.85 -8.46
CA ALA A 311 -35.61 11.40 -9.52
C ALA A 311 -34.65 12.49 -10.10
N PRO A 312 -35.05 13.78 -10.19
CA PRO A 312 -34.14 14.87 -10.58
C PRO A 312 -33.02 15.15 -9.57
N MET A 313 -33.23 14.90 -8.28
CA MET A 313 -32.19 15.05 -7.24
C MET A 313 -31.26 13.83 -7.19
N LEU A 314 -31.78 12.64 -7.51
CA LEU A 314 -30.99 11.41 -7.49
C LEU A 314 -29.92 11.36 -8.59
N LYS A 315 -30.22 11.85 -9.79
CA LYS A 315 -29.29 11.81 -10.94
C LYS A 315 -27.98 12.57 -10.68
N PRO A 316 -27.97 13.82 -10.18
CA PRO A 316 -26.75 14.52 -9.81
C PRO A 316 -25.97 13.82 -8.69
N LEU A 317 -26.64 13.26 -7.68
CA LEU A 317 -26.01 12.56 -6.55
C LEU A 317 -25.32 11.26 -7.01
N LEU A 318 -25.98 10.50 -7.89
CA LEU A 318 -25.36 9.33 -8.51
C LEU A 318 -24.21 9.75 -9.42
N HIS A 319 -24.36 10.84 -10.18
CA HIS A 319 -23.28 11.34 -11.05
C HIS A 319 -22.07 11.87 -10.25
N SER A 320 -22.26 12.55 -9.11
CA SER A 320 -21.17 12.97 -8.23
C SER A 320 -20.45 11.76 -7.62
N ALA A 321 -21.21 10.76 -7.15
CA ALA A 321 -20.66 9.50 -6.66
C ALA A 321 -19.95 8.67 -7.76
N TYR A 322 -20.41 8.75 -9.02
CA TYR A 322 -19.85 7.98 -10.14
C TYR A 322 -18.59 8.59 -10.77
N LEU A 323 -18.50 9.93 -10.87
CA LEU A 323 -17.61 10.54 -11.87
C LEU A 323 -16.47 11.42 -11.37
N ARG A 324 -16.32 11.74 -10.08
CA ARG A 324 -15.23 12.64 -9.66
C ARG A 324 -15.02 12.86 -8.17
N ASP A 325 -15.57 12.04 -7.28
CA ASP A 325 -15.39 12.28 -5.84
C ASP A 325 -14.05 11.69 -5.34
N PRO A 326 -13.09 12.51 -4.88
CA PRO A 326 -11.78 12.06 -4.38
C PRO A 326 -11.89 11.10 -3.18
N SER A 327 -13.00 11.14 -2.46
CA SER A 327 -13.26 10.30 -1.28
C SER A 327 -13.73 8.88 -1.66
N VAL A 328 -14.46 8.75 -2.77
CA VAL A 328 -14.79 7.43 -3.37
C VAL A 328 -13.54 6.80 -4.00
N GLN A 329 -12.63 7.63 -4.56
CA GLN A 329 -11.30 7.18 -5.00
C GLN A 329 -10.42 6.73 -3.84
N GLN A 330 -10.52 7.37 -2.66
CA GLN A 330 -9.80 6.95 -1.46
C GLN A 330 -10.23 5.56 -0.97
N LEU A 331 -11.54 5.25 -1.03
CA LEU A 331 -12.05 3.89 -0.76
C LEU A 331 -11.68 2.89 -1.87
N GLN A 332 -11.63 3.33 -3.13
CA GLN A 332 -11.15 2.53 -4.27
C GLN A 332 -9.65 2.16 -4.14
N VAL A 333 -8.82 3.06 -3.60
CA VAL A 333 -7.39 2.81 -3.34
C VAL A 333 -7.23 1.79 -2.22
N LEU A 334 -8.05 1.90 -1.16
CA LEU A 334 -8.04 0.93 -0.05
C LEU A 334 -8.60 -0.45 -0.44
N SER A 335 -9.53 -0.51 -1.40
CA SER A 335 -10.11 -1.79 -1.88
C SER A 335 -9.29 -2.48 -2.98
N LYS A 336 -8.45 -1.74 -3.71
CA LYS A 336 -7.58 -2.25 -4.79
C LYS A 336 -6.11 -2.37 -4.40
N ALA A 337 -5.69 -1.77 -3.28
CA ALA A 337 -4.35 -1.95 -2.78
C ALA A 337 -4.16 -3.45 -2.52
N SER A 338 -3.31 -4.09 -3.32
CA SER A 338 -2.77 -5.40 -3.01
C SER A 338 -2.24 -5.33 -1.58
N PHE A 339 -2.95 -6.01 -0.67
CA PHE A 339 -2.84 -5.83 0.77
C PHE A 339 -1.47 -6.31 1.27
N ARG A 340 -0.54 -5.35 1.31
CA ARG A 340 0.63 -5.33 2.17
C ARG A 340 0.71 -3.95 2.80
N SER A 341 1.39 -3.88 3.92
CA SER A 341 1.79 -2.72 4.74
C SER A 341 2.48 -1.54 4.00
N ASP A 342 2.39 -1.44 2.67
CA ASP A 342 3.31 -0.71 1.81
C ASP A 342 2.74 0.65 1.30
N LEU A 343 1.45 0.92 1.49
CA LEU A 343 0.79 2.17 1.06
C LEU A 343 0.23 2.95 2.26
N ILE A 344 0.90 4.04 2.65
CA ILE A 344 0.46 4.90 3.76
C ILE A 344 0.27 6.33 3.27
N ILE A 345 -0.98 6.77 3.29
CA ILE A 345 -1.38 8.11 2.83
C ILE A 345 -1.37 9.06 4.03
N PHE A 346 -0.50 10.09 4.02
CA PHE A 346 -0.58 11.19 5.00
C PHE A 346 -1.44 12.33 4.45
N ARG A 347 -2.32 12.87 5.30
CA ARG A 347 -3.01 14.15 5.06
C ARG A 347 -2.94 14.95 6.35
N SER A 348 -2.12 16.01 6.41
CA SER A 348 -2.21 16.95 7.53
C SER A 348 -1.42 18.25 7.42
N PHE A 349 -1.80 19.22 8.25
CA PHE A 349 -1.14 20.51 8.45
C PHE A 349 0.21 20.39 9.19
N LEU A 350 1.10 21.36 8.94
CA LEU A 350 2.50 21.52 9.39
C LEU A 350 2.95 20.82 10.69
N LYS A 351 2.20 20.90 11.80
CA LYS A 351 2.58 20.28 13.09
C LYS A 351 2.15 18.81 13.24
N GLN A 352 1.25 18.35 12.40
CA GLN A 352 0.67 17.01 12.44
C GLN A 352 1.31 16.05 11.43
N ILE A 353 1.95 16.52 10.35
CA ILE A 353 2.65 15.65 9.37
C ILE A 353 3.62 14.72 10.09
N GLY A 354 4.51 15.29 10.89
CA GLY A 354 5.49 14.52 11.64
C GLY A 354 4.84 13.56 12.63
N VAL A 355 3.84 14.02 13.39
CA VAL A 355 3.14 13.16 14.37
C VAL A 355 2.44 12.01 13.67
N GLN A 356 1.71 12.26 12.57
CA GLN A 356 1.06 11.22 11.79
C GLN A 356 2.08 10.23 11.22
N HIS A 357 3.18 10.72 10.64
CA HIS A 357 4.29 9.88 10.20
C HIS A 357 4.77 8.98 11.35
N GLY A 358 5.14 9.55 12.48
CA GLY A 358 5.58 8.78 13.64
C GLY A 358 4.54 7.78 14.15
N THR A 359 3.27 8.18 14.20
CA THR A 359 2.16 7.39 14.76
C THR A 359 1.77 6.24 13.85
N LEU A 360 1.59 6.49 12.54
CA LEU A 360 1.20 5.48 11.55
C LEU A 360 2.32 4.49 11.27
N LEU A 361 3.57 4.96 11.30
CA LEU A 361 4.74 4.14 10.99
C LEU A 361 5.55 3.74 12.23
N ARG A 362 4.95 3.78 13.43
CA ARG A 362 5.66 3.55 14.69
C ARG A 362 6.48 2.26 14.66
N THR A 363 5.83 1.15 14.33
CA THR A 363 6.46 -0.19 14.29
C THR A 363 7.60 -0.24 13.28
N GLN A 364 7.38 0.33 12.09
CA GLN A 364 8.37 0.36 11.02
C GLN A 364 9.55 1.27 11.39
N ILE A 365 9.33 2.42 12.03
CA ILE A 365 10.38 3.33 12.51
C ILE A 365 11.23 2.63 13.59
N GLN A 366 10.60 1.97 14.55
CA GLN A 366 11.31 1.22 15.59
C GLN A 366 12.12 0.07 14.99
N SER A 367 11.54 -0.68 14.04
CA SER A 367 12.26 -1.68 13.23
C SER A 367 13.45 -1.07 12.48
N GLN A 368 13.24 0.07 11.81
CA GLN A 368 14.25 0.79 11.06
C GLN A 368 15.45 1.20 11.93
N LEU A 369 15.18 1.69 13.14
CA LEU A 369 16.21 2.06 14.12
C LEU A 369 17.02 0.85 14.58
N LEU A 370 16.37 -0.29 14.85
CA LEU A 370 17.06 -1.53 15.21
C LEU A 370 17.96 -2.03 14.08
N ILE A 371 17.52 -1.93 12.83
CA ILE A 371 18.31 -2.30 11.66
C ILE A 371 19.53 -1.37 11.54
N TYR A 372 19.34 -0.05 11.61
CA TYR A 372 20.44 0.90 11.48
C TYR A 372 21.47 0.79 12.62
N ARG A 373 21.05 0.49 13.84
CA ARG A 373 21.96 0.17 14.95
C ARG A 373 22.95 -0.94 14.59
N LYS A 374 22.47 -2.00 13.93
CA LYS A 374 23.31 -3.11 13.46
C LYS A 374 24.20 -2.68 12.29
N ILE A 375 23.64 -1.96 11.31
CA ILE A 375 24.37 -1.51 10.11
C ILE A 375 25.55 -0.59 10.48
N PHE A 376 25.34 0.43 11.31
CA PHE A 376 26.43 1.33 11.73
C PHE A 376 27.53 0.58 12.45
N LYS A 377 27.16 -0.41 13.29
CA LYS A 377 28.15 -1.22 13.99
C LYS A 377 28.94 -2.11 13.05
N ALA A 378 28.28 -2.76 12.10
CA ALA A 378 28.89 -3.68 11.16
C ALA A 378 29.76 -2.97 10.11
N LEU A 379 29.30 -1.85 9.55
CA LEU A 379 29.96 -1.19 8.42
C LEU A 379 30.91 -0.06 8.79
N SER A 380 30.58 0.71 9.84
CA SER A 380 31.37 1.88 10.26
C SER A 380 32.11 1.63 11.58
N GLY A 381 31.89 0.48 12.23
CA GLY A 381 32.42 0.17 13.57
C GLY A 381 31.79 0.98 14.70
N LEU A 382 30.88 1.92 14.38
CA LEU A 382 30.31 2.89 15.31
C LEU A 382 29.27 2.22 16.22
N THR A 383 29.38 2.45 17.53
CA THR A 383 28.33 2.07 18.48
C THR A 383 27.18 3.07 18.40
N TRP A 384 25.96 2.64 18.76
CA TRP A 384 24.80 3.52 18.73
C TRP A 384 24.99 4.83 19.52
N PRO A 385 25.53 4.84 20.75
CA PRO A 385 25.81 6.09 21.44
C PRO A 385 26.73 7.04 20.67
N LYS A 386 27.72 6.50 19.93
CA LYS A 386 28.62 7.32 19.11
C LYS A 386 27.92 7.87 17.87
N VAL A 387 27.00 7.11 17.27
CA VAL A 387 26.13 7.58 16.19
C VAL A 387 25.28 8.76 16.66
N LEU A 388 24.69 8.66 17.85
CA LEU A 388 23.89 9.74 18.44
C LEU A 388 24.73 10.99 18.72
N GLU A 389 25.96 10.84 19.23
CA GLU A 389 26.89 11.98 19.42
C GLU A 389 27.20 12.71 18.10
N TYR A 390 27.27 11.99 16.97
CA TYR A 390 27.40 12.64 15.65
C TYR A 390 26.10 13.31 15.21
N ALA A 391 24.95 12.68 15.44
CA ALA A 391 23.65 13.26 15.13
C ALA A 391 23.40 14.57 15.90
N GLU A 392 23.87 14.66 17.15
CA GLU A 392 23.73 15.86 18.00
C GLU A 392 24.43 17.08 17.39
N LYS A 393 25.51 16.86 16.62
CA LYS A 393 26.24 17.94 15.94
C LYS A 393 25.46 18.54 14.77
N PHE A 394 24.52 17.80 14.19
CA PHE A 394 23.68 18.29 13.09
C PHE A 394 22.44 19.03 13.59
N GLU A 395 21.97 18.73 14.80
CA GLU A 395 20.72 19.29 15.33
C GLU A 395 20.67 20.84 15.32
N PRO A 396 21.71 21.58 15.79
CA PRO A 396 21.69 23.04 15.74
C PRO A 396 21.62 23.61 14.31
N THR A 397 22.29 22.94 13.37
CA THR A 397 22.28 23.33 11.96
C THR A 397 20.92 23.09 11.32
N ILE A 398 20.32 21.92 11.58
CA ILE A 398 18.98 21.58 11.09
C ILE A 398 17.95 22.57 11.66
N GLN A 399 18.00 22.86 12.96
CA GLN A 399 17.09 23.81 13.60
C GLN A 399 17.21 25.22 13.01
N ARG A 400 18.42 25.65 12.63
CA ARG A 400 18.69 26.98 12.07
C ARG A 400 18.32 27.08 10.58
N LEU A 401 18.68 26.09 9.78
CA LEU A 401 18.56 26.15 8.31
C LEU A 401 17.25 25.54 7.78
N ALA A 402 16.65 24.60 8.51
CA ALA A 402 15.41 23.93 8.14
C ALA A 402 14.47 23.74 9.36
N PRO A 403 14.03 24.82 10.03
CA PRO A 403 13.23 24.76 11.26
C PRO A 403 11.92 23.99 11.10
N ASP A 404 11.26 24.08 9.94
CA ASP A 404 10.04 23.34 9.63
C ASP A 404 10.28 21.82 9.63
N LEU A 405 11.35 21.37 8.98
CA LEU A 405 11.70 19.94 8.92
C LEU A 405 12.16 19.43 10.27
N TYR A 406 12.86 20.25 11.05
CA TYR A 406 13.18 19.93 12.44
C TYR A 406 11.91 19.74 13.29
N SER A 407 10.89 20.58 13.10
CA SER A 407 9.59 20.42 13.76
C SER A 407 8.87 19.14 13.29
N GLU A 408 8.98 18.79 12.01
CA GLU A 408 8.44 17.53 11.49
C GLU A 408 9.13 16.33 12.16
N MET A 409 10.46 16.33 12.27
CA MET A 409 11.23 15.28 12.94
C MET A 409 10.87 15.15 14.43
N LYS A 410 10.58 16.26 15.12
CA LYS A 410 10.00 16.24 16.48
C LYS A 410 8.64 15.55 16.53
N GLY A 411 7.80 15.82 15.54
CA GLY A 411 6.53 15.12 15.37
C GLY A 411 6.74 13.62 15.19
N ILE A 412 7.66 13.23 14.30
CA ILE A 412 7.97 11.81 14.02
C ILE A 412 8.42 11.11 15.29
N ALA A 413 9.37 11.70 16.01
CA ALA A 413 9.89 11.16 17.27
C ALA A 413 8.76 10.96 18.30
N LYS A 414 7.89 11.97 18.46
CA LYS A 414 6.74 11.90 19.35
C LYS A 414 5.74 10.82 18.92
N GLY A 415 5.41 10.73 17.64
CA GLY A 415 4.44 9.76 17.12
C GLY A 415 4.96 8.32 17.23
N ALA A 416 6.25 8.11 16.97
CA ALA A 416 6.90 6.81 17.01
C ALA A 416 7.33 6.38 18.43
N ASP A 417 7.19 7.25 19.42
CA ASP A 417 7.63 7.03 20.80
C ASP A 417 9.12 6.66 20.89
N VAL A 418 9.96 7.48 20.24
CA VAL A 418 11.42 7.32 20.23
C VAL A 418 12.11 8.67 20.50
N PRO A 419 13.37 8.67 20.97
CA PRO A 419 14.10 9.92 21.17
C PRO A 419 14.30 10.67 19.84
N LEU A 420 14.12 12.00 19.85
CA LEU A 420 14.32 12.87 18.68
C LEU A 420 15.67 12.64 18.01
N ILE A 421 16.71 12.46 18.81
CA ILE A 421 18.07 12.30 18.30
C ILE A 421 18.24 11.03 17.45
N GLU A 422 17.42 10.00 17.67
CA GLU A 422 17.41 8.80 16.83
C GLU A 422 16.79 9.09 15.44
N ILE A 423 15.77 9.96 15.37
CA ILE A 423 15.23 10.44 14.10
C ILE A 423 16.23 11.34 13.37
N VAL A 424 16.96 12.19 14.10
CA VAL A 424 18.08 12.96 13.53
C VAL A 424 19.15 12.04 12.96
N ALA A 425 19.51 10.98 13.68
CA ALA A 425 20.48 10.00 13.19
C ALA A 425 20.02 9.29 11.90
N LEU A 426 18.73 8.93 11.78
CA LEU A 426 18.17 8.36 10.54
C LEU A 426 18.27 9.34 9.36
N ASN A 427 17.94 10.61 9.58
CA ASN A 427 17.96 11.64 8.53
C ASN A 427 19.39 12.11 8.18
N ALA A 428 20.37 11.87 9.04
CA ALA A 428 21.80 12.13 8.82
C ALA A 428 22.61 10.85 8.55
N ARG A 429 21.94 9.75 8.16
CA ARG A 429 22.59 8.43 8.05
C ARG A 429 23.77 8.39 7.06
N SER A 430 23.65 9.13 5.96
CA SER A 430 24.68 9.21 4.92
C SER A 430 25.92 9.96 5.43
N GLU A 431 25.69 11.04 6.18
CA GLU A 431 26.71 11.89 6.76
C GLU A 431 27.46 11.20 7.89
N ILE A 432 26.74 10.51 8.79
CA ILE A 432 27.35 9.83 9.94
C ILE A 432 28.25 8.67 9.49
N ALA A 433 27.85 7.98 8.43
CA ALA A 433 28.64 6.88 7.92
C ALA A 433 29.77 7.31 6.95
N LEU A 434 29.89 8.59 6.59
CA LEU A 434 31.03 9.15 5.84
C LEU A 434 31.41 8.34 4.58
N GLY A 435 30.42 7.83 3.84
CA GLY A 435 30.69 7.02 2.64
C GLY A 435 31.27 5.62 2.93
N THR A 436 31.10 5.08 4.14
CA THR A 436 31.36 3.65 4.43
C THR A 436 30.15 2.77 4.15
N LEU A 437 28.99 3.36 3.83
CA LEU A 437 27.80 2.63 3.41
C LEU A 437 27.87 2.37 1.90
N ASP A 438 27.83 1.10 1.51
CA ASP A 438 27.77 0.69 0.10
C ASP A 438 26.30 0.66 -0.39
N ASP A 439 25.70 1.85 -0.58
CA ASP A 439 24.36 2.03 -1.16
C ASP A 439 24.47 2.14 -2.68
N GLY A 440 23.87 1.20 -3.40
CA GLY A 440 23.97 1.08 -4.85
C GLY A 440 22.76 1.72 -5.52
N CYS A 441 22.98 2.51 -6.57
CA CYS A 441 21.88 3.17 -7.28
C CYS A 441 22.16 3.23 -8.78
N THR A 442 21.10 3.18 -9.57
CA THR A 442 21.16 3.51 -11.01
C THR A 442 20.03 4.44 -11.33
N SER A 443 20.34 5.62 -11.86
CA SER A 443 19.34 6.63 -12.20
C SER A 443 19.45 7.08 -13.65
N LEU A 444 18.31 7.45 -14.23
CA LEU A 444 18.13 7.88 -15.61
C LEU A 444 17.17 9.06 -15.65
N ALA A 445 17.56 10.12 -16.34
CA ALA A 445 16.67 11.18 -16.79
C ALA A 445 16.70 11.21 -18.31
N TRP A 446 15.53 11.30 -18.94
CA TRP A 446 15.41 11.34 -20.40
C TRP A 446 14.37 12.36 -20.82
N THR A 447 14.83 13.39 -21.52
CA THR A 447 13.98 14.40 -22.18
C THR A 447 13.64 13.91 -23.58
N LEU A 448 12.36 13.68 -23.85
CA LEU A 448 11.85 13.27 -25.16
C LEU A 448 11.05 14.43 -25.75
N GLU A 449 11.42 14.86 -26.96
CA GLU A 449 10.77 15.96 -27.68
C GLU A 449 10.39 15.50 -29.09
N GLU A 450 9.14 15.75 -29.48
CA GLU A 450 8.69 15.51 -30.87
C GLU A 450 9.02 16.73 -31.76
N GLU A 451 9.54 16.46 -32.95
CA GLU A 451 9.81 17.51 -33.95
C GLU A 451 8.50 18.02 -34.58
N GLY A 452 8.37 19.36 -34.72
CA GLY A 452 7.26 20.04 -35.39
C GLY A 452 6.52 21.08 -34.54
N GLU A 453 5.74 21.97 -35.16
CA GLU A 453 4.86 22.90 -34.44
C GLU A 453 3.83 22.14 -33.59
N GLY A 454 3.83 22.36 -32.28
CA GLY A 454 3.00 21.62 -31.33
C GLY A 454 3.62 20.31 -30.81
N GLY A 455 4.92 20.10 -31.02
CA GLY A 455 5.67 18.94 -30.55
C GLY A 455 5.47 18.70 -29.04
N LYS A 456 5.08 17.47 -28.68
CA LYS A 456 4.90 17.08 -27.28
C LYS A 456 6.27 16.85 -26.63
N ARG A 457 6.42 17.33 -25.40
CA ARG A 457 7.58 17.06 -24.54
C ARG A 457 7.19 16.09 -23.43
N LYS A 458 8.06 15.12 -23.17
CA LYS A 458 7.91 14.18 -22.06
C LYS A 458 9.25 14.06 -21.34
N GLN A 459 9.26 14.37 -20.06
CA GLN A 459 10.40 14.13 -19.19
C GLN A 459 10.19 12.81 -18.44
N ILE A 460 11.20 11.94 -18.48
CA ILE A 460 11.27 10.73 -17.68
C ILE A 460 12.35 10.91 -16.62
N LEU A 461 12.07 10.46 -15.39
CA LEU A 461 13.04 10.35 -14.31
C LEU A 461 12.85 9.01 -13.62
N ALA A 462 13.90 8.19 -13.53
CA ALA A 462 13.79 6.83 -13.05
C ALA A 462 14.99 6.39 -12.21
N GLN A 463 14.76 5.43 -11.31
CA GLN A 463 15.81 4.89 -10.46
C GLN A 463 15.52 3.47 -9.97
N ASN A 464 16.58 2.65 -9.91
CA ASN A 464 16.70 1.51 -8.99
C ASN A 464 17.45 1.94 -7.74
N TRP A 465 16.91 1.63 -6.56
CA TRP A 465 17.58 1.83 -5.28
C TRP A 465 17.97 0.48 -4.67
N ASP A 466 19.28 0.27 -4.47
CA ASP A 466 19.87 -0.97 -3.99
C ASP A 466 20.34 -0.80 -2.54
N TRP A 467 19.72 -1.53 -1.63
CA TRP A 467 20.09 -1.49 -0.22
C TRP A 467 19.82 -2.84 0.44
N THR A 468 19.93 -2.94 1.76
CA THR A 468 19.72 -4.20 2.45
C THR A 468 18.24 -4.59 2.51
N GLU A 469 17.94 -5.87 2.23
CA GLU A 469 16.56 -6.38 2.20
C GLU A 469 15.82 -6.20 3.53
N GLU A 470 16.52 -6.12 4.67
CA GLU A 470 15.91 -5.81 5.97
C GLU A 470 15.23 -4.43 5.97
N VAL A 471 15.86 -3.41 5.36
CA VAL A 471 15.26 -2.09 5.19
C VAL A 471 14.12 -2.13 4.18
N GLY A 472 14.23 -2.98 3.15
CA GLY A 472 13.19 -3.16 2.13
C GLY A 472 11.83 -3.51 2.70
N LYS A 473 11.80 -4.28 3.80
CA LYS A 473 10.56 -4.69 4.49
C LYS A 473 9.79 -3.55 5.13
N ASN A 474 10.43 -2.41 5.34
CA ASN A 474 9.83 -1.24 5.98
C ASN A 474 9.49 -0.13 4.97
N LEU A 475 9.84 -0.25 3.69
CA LEU A 475 9.62 0.83 2.72
C LEU A 475 8.13 1.11 2.54
N VAL A 476 7.81 2.40 2.39
CA VAL A 476 6.43 2.84 2.19
C VAL A 476 6.35 3.89 1.09
N MET A 477 5.19 3.95 0.43
CA MET A 477 4.78 5.08 -0.38
C MET A 477 4.09 6.11 0.51
N ALA A 478 4.45 7.39 0.37
CA ALA A 478 3.90 8.49 1.15
C ALA A 478 3.42 9.62 0.24
N SER A 479 2.31 10.25 0.61
CA SER A 479 1.92 11.57 0.08
C SER A 479 1.98 12.59 1.21
N ILE A 480 2.54 13.77 0.93
CA ILE A 480 2.66 14.86 1.90
C ILE A 480 2.04 16.10 1.30
N ASP A 481 1.05 16.65 2.00
CA ASP A 481 0.34 17.86 1.59
C ASP A 481 0.61 18.97 2.61
N LYS A 482 1.42 19.95 2.22
CA LYS A 482 1.82 21.08 3.07
C LYS A 482 1.27 22.36 2.47
N PRO A 483 0.45 23.15 3.20
CA PRO A 483 -0.12 24.39 2.69
C PRO A 483 0.95 25.33 2.13
N GLY A 484 0.69 25.87 0.93
CA GLY A 484 1.63 26.79 0.26
C GLY A 484 2.86 26.12 -0.35
N LYS A 485 2.95 24.78 -0.32
CA LYS A 485 4.00 24.00 -0.99
C LYS A 485 3.36 23.01 -1.98
N PRO A 486 4.10 22.58 -3.01
CA PRO A 486 3.65 21.49 -3.86
C PRO A 486 3.39 20.23 -3.02
N LYS A 487 2.26 19.55 -3.26
CA LYS A 487 2.00 18.21 -2.73
C LYS A 487 3.05 17.23 -3.24
N ILE A 488 3.58 16.39 -2.36
CA ILE A 488 4.67 15.44 -2.63
C ILE A 488 4.12 14.02 -2.67
N TRP A 489 4.69 13.17 -3.53
CA TRP A 489 4.57 11.72 -3.53
C TRP A 489 5.96 11.08 -3.60
N MET A 490 6.29 10.21 -2.66
CA MET A 490 7.61 9.59 -2.59
C MET A 490 7.58 8.17 -2.07
N VAL A 491 8.58 7.38 -2.45
CA VAL A 491 8.94 6.14 -1.76
C VAL A 491 9.96 6.51 -0.70
N MET A 492 9.72 6.14 0.56
CA MET A 492 10.56 6.55 1.68
C MET A 492 10.85 5.42 2.67
N GLU A 493 11.94 5.58 3.42
CA GLU A 493 12.18 4.80 4.64
C GLU A 493 11.46 5.50 5.81
N PRO A 494 10.66 4.78 6.61
CA PRO A 494 10.02 5.34 7.79
C PRO A 494 11.03 6.02 8.74
N GLY A 495 10.70 7.22 9.15
CA GLY A 495 11.53 8.11 9.98
C GLY A 495 12.31 9.16 9.18
N ILE A 496 12.44 9.01 7.85
CA ILE A 496 13.16 9.96 6.99
C ILE A 496 12.19 10.97 6.34
N VAL A 497 12.50 12.26 6.39
CA VAL A 497 11.59 13.33 5.92
C VAL A 497 11.58 13.54 4.40
N GLY A 498 12.62 13.10 3.69
CA GLY A 498 12.72 13.25 2.23
C GLY A 498 13.52 12.12 1.62
N LYS A 499 13.03 11.56 0.51
CA LYS A 499 13.73 10.52 -0.25
C LYS A 499 13.44 10.66 -1.76
N ILE A 500 13.02 9.59 -2.43
CA ILE A 500 12.91 9.51 -3.90
C ILE A 500 11.44 9.64 -4.29
N GLY A 501 11.12 10.59 -5.17
CA GLY A 501 9.73 10.90 -5.52
C GLY A 501 9.58 12.15 -6.37
N PHE A 502 8.36 12.67 -6.43
CA PHE A 502 8.02 13.88 -7.19
C PHE A 502 6.92 14.68 -6.50
N ASN A 503 6.58 15.83 -7.07
CA ASN A 503 5.54 16.70 -6.54
C ASN A 503 4.53 17.16 -7.60
N SER A 504 3.48 17.84 -7.16
CA SER A 504 2.39 18.40 -7.98
C SER A 504 2.81 19.54 -8.91
N SER A 505 4.02 20.10 -8.74
CA SER A 505 4.64 21.01 -9.72
C SER A 505 5.47 20.26 -10.76
N SER A 506 5.36 18.92 -10.80
CA SER A 506 6.09 18.07 -11.72
C SER A 506 7.60 18.13 -11.56
N VAL A 507 8.10 18.34 -10.33
CA VAL A 507 9.52 18.23 -9.98
C VAL A 507 9.77 16.87 -9.34
N GLY A 508 10.68 16.08 -9.93
CA GLY A 508 11.09 14.78 -9.42
C GLY A 508 12.55 14.75 -8.98
N VAL A 509 12.86 13.94 -7.97
CA VAL A 509 14.22 13.72 -7.46
C VAL A 509 14.53 12.24 -7.29
N CYS A 510 15.75 11.87 -7.68
CA CYS A 510 16.40 10.59 -7.36
C CYS A 510 17.73 10.87 -6.64
N LEU A 511 18.21 9.90 -5.86
CA LEU A 511 19.46 10.03 -5.10
C LEU A 511 20.39 8.86 -5.40
N ASN A 512 21.67 9.14 -5.69
CA ASN A 512 22.70 8.12 -5.74
C ASN A 512 23.79 8.44 -4.70
N ALA A 513 24.18 7.43 -3.92
CA ALA A 513 25.25 7.57 -2.95
C ALA A 513 26.62 7.65 -3.63
N ILE A 514 27.47 8.57 -3.16
CA ILE A 514 28.87 8.69 -3.58
C ILE A 514 29.76 8.53 -2.35
N ARG A 515 30.85 7.75 -2.50
CA ARG A 515 31.81 7.52 -1.44
C ARG A 515 32.95 8.52 -1.53
N ALA A 516 32.88 9.60 -0.75
CA ALA A 516 33.96 10.60 -0.74
C ALA A 516 34.30 11.07 0.67
N ARG A 517 35.56 11.43 0.87
CA ARG A 517 36.08 11.94 2.15
C ARG A 517 35.81 13.42 2.26
N SER A 518 34.68 13.81 2.84
CA SER A 518 34.41 15.16 3.37
C SER A 518 33.03 15.19 3.99
N MET A 519 32.91 15.84 5.16
CA MET A 519 31.61 16.07 5.81
C MET A 519 31.64 17.37 6.61
N SER A 520 30.54 18.10 6.59
CA SER A 520 30.37 19.35 7.34
C SER A 520 29.08 19.32 8.15
N THR A 521 29.20 19.36 9.48
CA THR A 521 28.05 19.47 10.38
C THR A 521 27.41 20.86 10.39
N SER A 522 28.02 21.83 9.70
CA SER A 522 27.48 23.19 9.53
C SER A 522 26.52 23.32 8.34
N LEU A 523 26.40 22.25 7.52
CA LEU A 523 25.51 22.15 6.37
C LEU A 523 24.40 21.11 6.63
N LEU A 524 23.37 21.08 5.77
CA LEU A 524 22.22 20.18 5.94
C LEU A 524 22.51 18.76 5.45
N PRO A 525 22.03 17.72 6.16
CA PRO A 525 22.04 16.35 5.65
C PRO A 525 21.29 16.20 4.32
N ILE A 526 21.73 15.27 3.47
CA ILE A 526 21.21 15.12 2.11
C ILE A 526 19.70 14.87 2.05
N HIS A 527 19.14 14.08 2.97
CA HIS A 527 17.70 13.77 2.97
C HIS A 527 16.82 15.00 3.23
N LEU A 528 17.34 16.00 3.96
CA LEU A 528 16.65 17.28 4.13
C LEU A 528 16.72 18.12 2.85
N LEU A 529 17.84 18.08 2.13
CA LEU A 529 17.95 18.75 0.83
C LEU A 529 17.05 18.09 -0.24
N LEU A 530 16.90 16.77 -0.23
CA LEU A 530 15.91 16.08 -1.07
C LEU A 530 14.49 16.55 -0.76
N ARG A 531 14.15 16.68 0.53
CA ARG A 531 12.84 17.23 0.92
C ARG A 531 12.65 18.67 0.43
N ILE A 532 13.67 19.51 0.51
CA ILE A 532 13.62 20.89 0.02
C ILE A 532 13.46 20.94 -1.52
N ALA A 533 14.14 20.06 -2.25
CA ALA A 533 13.96 19.91 -3.68
C ALA A 533 12.53 19.41 -4.03
N LEU A 534 11.98 18.47 -3.26
CA LEU A 534 10.59 18.03 -3.39
C LEU A 534 9.57 19.11 -3.00
N GLU A 535 9.94 20.10 -2.19
CA GLU A 535 9.10 21.27 -1.86
C GLU A 535 9.26 22.43 -2.87
N SER A 536 10.04 22.25 -3.96
CA SER A 536 10.32 23.27 -4.97
C SER A 536 9.40 23.18 -6.19
N THR A 537 9.21 24.31 -6.87
CA THR A 537 8.28 24.42 -8.02
C THR A 537 8.94 24.20 -9.38
N SER A 538 10.28 24.19 -9.45
CA SER A 538 11.07 23.85 -10.64
C SER A 538 12.46 23.34 -10.24
N VAL A 539 13.18 22.75 -11.19
CA VAL A 539 14.59 22.35 -11.05
C VAL A 539 15.46 23.55 -10.67
N GLU A 540 15.28 24.69 -11.35
CA GLU A 540 16.04 25.92 -11.07
C GLU A 540 15.79 26.44 -9.65
N HIS A 541 14.53 26.40 -9.19
CA HIS A 541 14.19 26.79 -7.82
C HIS A 541 14.84 25.85 -6.80
N ALA A 542 14.83 24.54 -7.05
CA ALA A 542 15.48 23.57 -6.18
C ALA A 542 17.00 23.77 -6.09
N ILE A 543 17.67 23.97 -7.23
CA ILE A 543 19.11 24.27 -7.28
C ILE A 543 19.42 25.55 -6.52
N SER A 544 18.67 26.62 -6.78
CA SER A 544 18.87 27.90 -6.10
C SER A 544 18.73 27.79 -4.58
N GLU A 545 17.74 27.04 -4.09
CA GLU A 545 17.58 26.82 -2.65
C GLU A 545 18.71 25.97 -2.05
N ILE A 546 19.19 24.93 -2.75
CA ILE A 546 20.33 24.12 -2.31
C ILE A 546 21.60 24.98 -2.21
N GLU A 547 21.85 25.84 -3.20
CA GLU A 547 22.99 26.77 -3.21
C GLU A 547 22.86 27.82 -2.10
N ARG A 548 21.66 28.40 -1.91
CA ARG A 548 21.37 29.38 -0.85
C ARG A 548 21.65 28.81 0.54
N LEU A 549 21.45 27.51 0.73
CA LEU A 549 21.70 26.80 1.98
C LEU A 549 23.17 26.37 2.15
N GLY A 550 24.02 26.61 1.15
CA GLY A 550 25.46 26.31 1.17
C GLY A 550 25.83 24.90 0.70
N GLY A 551 24.90 24.14 0.13
CA GLY A 551 25.13 22.76 -0.32
C GLY A 551 24.98 21.69 0.77
N PRO A 552 25.35 20.43 0.46
CA PRO A 552 25.11 19.29 1.35
C PRO A 552 26.20 19.12 2.40
N ALA A 553 25.83 18.48 3.51
CA ALA A 553 26.74 18.04 4.55
C ALA A 553 27.65 16.88 4.13
N SER A 554 27.30 16.11 3.10
CA SER A 554 28.10 15.02 2.56
C SER A 554 28.03 14.96 1.03
N SER A 555 28.98 14.24 0.42
CA SER A 555 29.04 14.06 -1.03
C SER A 555 28.01 13.07 -1.56
N GLN A 556 27.23 13.49 -2.55
CA GLN A 556 26.10 12.72 -3.10
C GLN A 556 25.84 13.14 -4.54
N HIS A 557 25.00 12.37 -5.25
CA HIS A 557 24.44 12.79 -6.53
C HIS A 557 22.92 12.87 -6.46
N ILE A 558 22.35 14.02 -6.82
CA ILE A 558 20.91 14.22 -6.96
C ILE A 558 20.60 14.30 -8.45
N LEU A 559 19.81 13.36 -8.97
CA LEU A 559 19.22 13.51 -10.30
C LEU A 559 17.86 14.17 -10.15
N ILE A 560 17.71 15.37 -10.70
CA ILE A 560 16.47 16.15 -10.61
C ILE A 560 15.95 16.42 -12.02
N ALA A 561 14.63 16.43 -12.18
CA ALA A 561 14.02 16.81 -13.44
C ALA A 561 12.66 17.47 -13.21
N ASP A 562 12.27 18.34 -14.14
CA ASP A 562 10.90 18.83 -14.23
C ASP A 562 10.36 18.80 -15.67
N ALA A 563 9.05 19.04 -15.81
CA ALA A 563 8.36 19.00 -17.09
C ALA A 563 8.91 20.00 -18.14
N THR A 564 9.51 21.11 -17.70
CA THR A 564 9.81 22.30 -18.52
C THR A 564 11.29 22.57 -18.75
N SER A 565 12.17 22.24 -17.81
CA SER A 565 13.62 22.49 -17.88
C SER A 565 14.41 21.21 -18.22
N GLY A 566 13.78 20.05 -18.06
CA GLY A 566 14.35 18.73 -18.33
C GLY A 566 15.17 18.20 -17.15
N GLY A 567 16.06 17.25 -17.42
CA GLY A 567 16.95 16.70 -16.39
C GLY A 567 18.17 17.57 -16.07
N ARG A 568 18.63 17.51 -14.82
CA ARG A 568 19.94 17.96 -14.34
C ARG A 568 20.51 16.93 -13.36
N ALA A 569 21.79 16.61 -13.51
CA ALA A 569 22.51 15.78 -12.55
C ALA A 569 23.36 16.69 -11.65
N LEU A 570 23.10 16.66 -10.35
CA LEU A 570 23.80 17.48 -9.37
C LEU A 570 24.79 16.63 -8.60
N GLU A 571 26.06 16.72 -8.96
CA GLU A 571 27.15 16.14 -8.18
C GLU A 571 27.53 17.12 -7.08
N VAL A 572 27.02 16.87 -5.88
CA VAL A 572 27.08 17.81 -4.75
C VAL A 572 28.08 17.36 -3.70
N SER A 573 28.76 18.31 -3.06
CA SER A 573 29.70 18.02 -1.98
C SER A 573 29.83 19.20 -1.00
N PRO A 574 30.37 18.98 0.21
CA PRO A 574 30.61 20.06 1.16
C PRO A 574 31.61 21.11 0.69
N LEU A 575 32.43 20.81 -0.34
CA LEU A 575 33.47 21.69 -0.86
C LEU A 575 33.14 22.30 -2.23
N GLY A 576 31.99 21.96 -2.81
CA GLY A 576 31.57 22.48 -4.11
C GLY A 576 30.70 21.51 -4.89
N ASN A 577 29.84 22.06 -5.74
CA ASN A 577 28.90 21.33 -6.57
C ASN A 577 29.28 21.45 -8.06
N VAL A 578 29.03 20.39 -8.83
CA VAL A 578 29.15 20.38 -10.30
C VAL A 578 27.85 19.85 -10.89
N TYR A 579 27.33 20.53 -11.91
CA TYR A 579 26.03 20.22 -12.51
C TYR A 579 26.17 19.76 -13.95
N LEU A 580 25.82 18.50 -14.20
CA LEU A 580 25.84 17.89 -15.52
C LEU A 580 24.56 18.19 -16.28
N LYS A 581 24.72 18.49 -17.56
CA LYS A 581 23.61 18.69 -18.51
C LYS A 581 23.28 17.40 -19.24
N PRO A 582 22.06 17.27 -19.78
CA PRO A 582 21.74 16.20 -20.71
C PRO A 582 22.69 16.17 -21.90
N ASP A 583 22.95 14.97 -22.42
CA ASP A 583 23.66 14.80 -23.69
C ASP A 583 22.82 15.36 -24.86
N GLU A 584 23.37 15.27 -26.08
CA GLU A 584 22.70 15.69 -27.32
C GLU A 584 21.35 14.98 -27.58
N ASN A 585 21.06 13.91 -26.85
CA ASN A 585 19.85 13.10 -26.97
C ASN A 585 18.88 13.31 -25.79
N GLY A 586 19.15 14.32 -24.94
CA GLY A 586 18.33 14.64 -23.78
C GLY A 586 18.48 13.64 -22.62
N ILE A 587 19.53 12.83 -22.59
CA ILE A 587 19.75 11.75 -21.62
C ILE A 587 20.80 12.15 -20.57
N ILE A 588 20.51 11.82 -19.31
CA ILE A 588 21.48 11.80 -18.21
C ILE A 588 21.36 10.45 -17.52
N VAL A 589 22.49 9.81 -17.26
CA VAL A 589 22.56 8.59 -16.45
C VAL A 589 23.62 8.74 -15.38
N HIS A 590 23.38 8.15 -14.22
CA HIS A 590 24.33 8.19 -13.13
C HIS A 590 24.26 6.94 -12.27
N THR A 591 25.42 6.55 -11.73
CA THR A 591 25.55 5.47 -10.73
C THR A 591 26.12 6.04 -9.43
N ASN A 592 27.22 5.56 -8.88
CA ASN A 592 27.66 5.86 -7.51
C ASN A 592 29.06 6.50 -7.41
N HIS A 593 29.57 7.09 -8.50
CA HIS A 593 30.87 7.78 -8.55
C HIS A 593 30.74 9.18 -9.16
N PHE A 594 31.71 10.06 -8.93
CA PHE A 594 31.72 11.38 -9.57
C PHE A 594 32.19 11.30 -11.02
N ILE A 595 31.36 11.75 -11.95
CA ILE A 595 31.71 11.88 -13.37
C ILE A 595 32.60 13.12 -13.56
N GLU A 596 32.24 14.29 -13.01
CA GLU A 596 32.99 15.55 -13.23
C GLU A 596 33.47 16.27 -11.96
N ASN A 597 32.80 16.11 -10.82
CA ASN A 597 33.16 16.80 -9.59
C ASN A 597 34.50 16.25 -9.06
N ARG A 598 35.45 17.16 -8.85
CA ARG A 598 36.80 16.87 -8.31
C ARG A 598 37.13 17.72 -7.09
N HIS A 599 36.15 18.38 -6.47
CA HIS A 599 36.36 19.22 -5.29
C HIS A 599 36.68 18.42 -4.02
N VAL A 600 36.36 17.13 -4.02
CA VAL A 600 36.55 16.20 -2.90
C VAL A 600 37.27 14.94 -3.37
N GLU A 601 38.05 14.33 -2.48
CA GLU A 601 38.68 13.04 -2.75
C GLU A 601 37.63 11.93 -2.70
N GLU A 602 37.32 11.36 -3.86
CA GLU A 602 36.50 10.16 -3.97
C GLU A 602 37.30 8.95 -3.50
N ILE A 603 36.69 8.14 -2.63
CA ILE A 603 37.22 6.83 -2.29
C ILE A 603 36.76 5.90 -3.41
N PRO A 604 37.67 5.21 -4.11
CA PRO A 604 37.29 4.29 -5.17
C PRO A 604 36.19 3.34 -4.71
N TRP A 605 35.07 3.33 -5.43
CA TRP A 605 34.09 2.26 -5.30
C TRP A 605 34.79 0.98 -5.70
N ASN A 606 35.05 0.10 -4.74
CA ASN A 606 35.86 -1.08 -5.01
C ASN A 606 35.21 -2.02 -6.03
N ILE A 607 33.92 -1.87 -6.40
CA ILE A 607 33.30 -2.77 -7.36
C ILE A 607 32.09 -2.13 -8.09
N GLY A 608 32.11 -2.13 -9.44
CA GLY A 608 30.92 -2.17 -10.32
C GLY A 608 30.25 -0.87 -10.80
N SER A 609 30.48 0.29 -10.17
CA SER A 609 29.75 1.52 -10.49
C SER A 609 29.96 2.01 -11.93
N GLU A 610 31.22 2.07 -12.39
CA GLU A 610 31.57 2.49 -13.76
C GLU A 610 31.03 1.50 -14.79
N SER A 611 31.18 0.19 -14.54
CA SER A 611 30.65 -0.86 -15.43
C SER A 611 29.13 -0.78 -15.56
N ARG A 612 28.43 -0.47 -14.46
CA ARG A 612 26.98 -0.27 -14.44
C ARG A 612 26.57 0.98 -15.24
N LEU A 613 27.35 2.06 -15.15
CA LEU A 613 27.15 3.27 -15.96
C LEU A 613 27.29 2.97 -17.45
N SER A 614 28.36 2.28 -17.85
CA SER A 614 28.56 1.84 -19.23
C SER A 614 27.43 0.93 -19.72
N ARG A 615 26.94 0.03 -18.85
CA ARG A 615 25.85 -0.90 -19.18
C ARG A 615 24.53 -0.19 -19.45
N ILE A 616 24.13 0.77 -18.61
CA ILE A 616 22.88 1.51 -18.85
C ILE A 616 22.97 2.35 -20.15
N GLN A 617 24.13 2.94 -20.46
CA GLN A 617 24.37 3.66 -21.71
C GLN A 617 24.24 2.75 -22.94
N GLU A 618 24.78 1.52 -22.86
CA GLU A 618 24.66 0.51 -23.91
C GLU A 618 23.18 0.14 -24.15
N LEU A 619 22.42 -0.14 -23.08
CA LEU A 619 21.01 -0.52 -23.17
C LEU A 619 20.15 0.60 -23.76
N ILE A 620 20.40 1.85 -23.38
CA ILE A 620 19.72 3.02 -23.97
C ILE A 620 20.05 3.12 -25.45
N THR A 621 21.31 2.94 -25.84
CA THR A 621 21.73 2.94 -27.25
C THR A 621 21.00 1.85 -28.06
N LEU A 622 20.82 0.67 -27.48
CA LEU A 622 20.07 -0.43 -28.12
C LEU A 622 18.58 -0.11 -28.28
N ILE A 623 17.94 0.47 -27.25
CA ILE A 623 16.54 0.91 -27.31
C ILE A 623 16.35 1.94 -28.43
N ARG A 624 17.30 2.89 -28.54
CA ARG A 624 17.28 3.92 -29.59
C ARG A 624 17.47 3.34 -30.99
N LYS A 625 18.42 2.42 -31.19
CA LYS A 625 18.66 1.78 -32.51
C LYS A 625 17.45 0.98 -33.01
N ASN A 626 16.71 0.35 -32.09
CA ASN A 626 15.52 -0.41 -32.43
C ASN A 626 14.28 0.47 -32.71
N SER A 627 14.40 1.80 -32.57
CA SER A 627 13.41 2.79 -33.02
C SER A 627 13.98 3.55 -34.23
N PRO A 628 13.58 3.24 -35.47
CA PRO A 628 14.18 3.80 -36.69
C PRO A 628 13.95 5.32 -36.90
N THR A 629 13.18 5.96 -36.02
CA THR A 629 13.05 7.43 -35.89
C THR A 629 13.32 7.80 -34.44
N ASN A 630 13.87 8.99 -34.16
CA ASN A 630 14.05 9.55 -32.81
C ASN A 630 12.91 9.07 -31.88
N PRO A 631 13.19 8.40 -30.75
CA PRO A 631 12.15 7.77 -29.94
C PRO A 631 11.05 8.79 -29.62
N ARG A 632 9.88 8.57 -30.20
CA ARG A 632 8.72 9.44 -30.00
C ARG A 632 8.29 9.36 -28.54
N THR A 633 7.63 10.40 -28.03
CA THR A 633 7.16 10.45 -26.62
C THR A 633 6.35 9.21 -26.20
N LYS A 634 5.65 8.58 -27.15
CA LYS A 634 4.84 7.37 -26.94
C LYS A 634 5.61 6.05 -26.94
N SER A 635 6.81 5.98 -27.52
CA SER A 635 7.53 4.70 -27.64
C SER A 635 8.32 4.33 -26.38
N ILE A 636 8.67 5.32 -25.56
CA ILE A 636 9.38 5.10 -24.30
C ILE A 636 8.37 5.10 -23.16
N THR A 637 8.00 3.89 -22.70
CA THR A 637 7.08 3.67 -21.59
C THR A 637 7.82 3.17 -20.34
N PRO A 638 7.24 3.33 -19.14
CA PRO A 638 7.80 2.75 -17.92
C PRO A 638 8.04 1.25 -18.03
N GLU A 639 7.11 0.50 -18.64
CA GLU A 639 7.22 -0.95 -18.80
C GLU A 639 8.43 -1.32 -19.65
N LEU A 640 8.65 -0.62 -20.77
CA LEU A 640 9.83 -0.84 -21.62
C LEU A 640 11.13 -0.59 -20.85
N LEU A 641 11.23 0.55 -20.16
CA LEU A 641 12.43 0.90 -19.38
C LEU A 641 12.67 -0.11 -18.25
N ARG A 642 11.60 -0.57 -17.60
CA ARG A 642 11.68 -1.57 -16.54
C ARG A 642 12.20 -2.90 -17.06
N GLU A 643 11.66 -3.39 -18.18
CA GLU A 643 12.02 -4.67 -18.80
C GLU A 643 13.42 -4.66 -19.46
N ARG A 644 13.80 -3.54 -20.07
CA ARG A 644 15.03 -3.46 -20.88
C ARG A 644 16.22 -2.89 -20.15
N ILE A 645 16.01 -2.05 -19.13
CA ILE A 645 17.07 -1.40 -18.38
C ILE A 645 17.07 -1.88 -16.93
N PHE A 646 15.98 -1.62 -16.21
CA PHE A 646 15.99 -1.76 -14.75
C PHE A 646 15.90 -3.20 -14.24
N SER A 647 15.56 -4.17 -15.10
CA SER A 647 15.66 -5.62 -14.81
C SER A 647 16.94 -6.26 -15.31
N ASP A 648 17.88 -5.50 -15.89
CA ASP A 648 19.13 -6.04 -16.41
C ASP A 648 20.00 -6.59 -15.25
N THR A 649 20.34 -7.88 -15.35
CA THR A 649 21.17 -8.60 -14.38
C THR A 649 22.60 -8.83 -14.89
N GLN A 650 22.98 -8.25 -16.03
CA GLN A 650 24.32 -8.36 -16.57
C GLN A 650 25.31 -7.57 -15.69
N GLY A 651 26.43 -8.20 -15.33
CA GLY A 651 27.37 -7.65 -14.35
C GLY A 651 27.01 -7.98 -12.89
N ALA A 652 26.15 -8.99 -12.67
CA ALA A 652 25.87 -9.53 -11.34
C ALA A 652 27.17 -9.87 -10.58
N PRO A 653 27.24 -9.65 -9.26
CA PRO A 653 26.14 -9.26 -8.36
C PRO A 653 25.78 -7.76 -8.38
N GLN A 654 26.48 -6.92 -9.14
CA GLN A 654 26.36 -5.45 -9.13
C GLN A 654 25.73 -4.88 -10.39
N ALA A 655 24.93 -5.69 -11.08
CA ALA A 655 24.11 -5.27 -12.20
C ALA A 655 23.18 -4.10 -11.84
N ILE A 656 22.53 -3.52 -12.85
CA ILE A 656 21.50 -2.49 -12.66
C ILE A 656 20.37 -3.01 -11.76
N CYS A 657 19.93 -4.26 -11.97
CA CYS A 657 19.10 -5.01 -11.04
C CYS A 657 20.01 -5.81 -10.09
N CYS A 658 20.35 -5.19 -8.96
CA CYS A 658 21.33 -5.73 -8.02
C CYS A 658 20.75 -6.89 -7.20
N TYR A 659 21.57 -7.91 -6.98
CA TYR A 659 21.33 -8.92 -5.95
C TYR A 659 22.65 -9.54 -5.48
N ARG A 660 22.89 -9.42 -4.18
CA ARG A 660 24.00 -10.04 -3.47
C ARG A 660 23.41 -10.75 -2.24
N PRO A 661 23.41 -12.10 -2.20
CA PRO A 661 22.94 -12.82 -1.02
C PRO A 661 23.85 -12.53 0.18
N ALA A 662 23.31 -12.77 1.38
CA ALA A 662 24.08 -12.68 2.61
C ALA A 662 25.35 -13.55 2.52
N ASN A 663 26.48 -12.99 2.93
CA ASN A 663 27.77 -13.68 2.99
C ASN A 663 28.33 -13.66 4.42
N GLU A 664 29.42 -14.37 4.64
CA GLU A 664 30.05 -14.52 5.96
C GLU A 664 30.66 -13.21 6.50
N THR A 665 30.93 -12.21 5.65
CA THR A 665 31.65 -10.98 6.05
C THR A 665 30.75 -9.90 6.63
N ASP A 666 29.56 -9.65 6.04
CA ASP A 666 28.63 -8.65 6.57
C ASP A 666 27.25 -9.19 6.93
N GLY A 667 26.94 -10.46 6.62
CA GLY A 667 25.69 -11.14 6.98
C GLY A 667 24.43 -10.55 6.33
N ARG A 668 24.56 -9.58 5.42
CA ARG A 668 23.43 -8.84 4.85
C ARG A 668 23.15 -9.28 3.43
N SER A 669 21.88 -9.56 3.15
CA SER A 669 21.37 -9.60 1.79
C SER A 669 21.16 -8.18 1.27
N VAL A 670 21.68 -7.89 0.08
CA VAL A 670 21.54 -6.61 -0.62
C VAL A 670 20.89 -6.86 -1.97
N GLY A 671 19.96 -6.01 -2.36
CA GLY A 671 19.39 -6.05 -3.70
C GLY A 671 18.64 -4.78 -4.04
N THR A 672 18.19 -4.68 -5.29
CA THR A 672 17.27 -3.62 -5.69
C THR A 672 15.96 -3.77 -4.92
N LEU A 673 15.66 -2.78 -4.07
CA LEU A 673 14.52 -2.82 -3.15
C LEU A 673 13.27 -2.19 -3.74
N PHE A 674 13.43 -1.26 -4.69
CA PHE A 674 12.35 -0.80 -5.54
C PHE A 674 12.89 -0.17 -6.82
N ASN A 675 12.02 -0.09 -7.81
CA ASN A 675 12.16 0.69 -9.02
C ASN A 675 11.05 1.75 -9.06
N ILE A 676 11.41 2.98 -9.40
CA ILE A 676 10.46 4.06 -9.67
C ILE A 676 10.73 4.66 -11.04
N ILE A 677 9.67 4.91 -11.81
CA ILE A 677 9.74 5.58 -13.11
C ILE A 677 8.68 6.67 -13.14
N MET A 678 9.12 7.92 -13.09
CA MET A 678 8.31 9.13 -13.09
C MET A 678 8.22 9.70 -14.51
N GLN A 679 7.07 10.30 -14.82
CA GLN A 679 6.75 10.89 -16.11
C GLN A 679 6.13 12.28 -15.89
N PHE A 680 6.72 13.29 -16.53
CA PHE A 680 6.23 14.66 -16.49
C PHE A 680 6.01 15.15 -17.92
N VAL A 681 4.79 15.60 -18.20
CA VAL A 681 4.40 16.18 -19.48
C VAL A 681 3.86 17.58 -19.20
N PRO A 682 4.35 18.64 -19.89
CA PRO A 682 3.83 19.99 -19.68
C PRO A 682 2.31 20.06 -19.84
N GLY A 683 1.62 20.58 -18.82
CA GLY A 683 0.17 20.72 -18.81
C GLY A 683 -0.62 19.45 -18.45
N GLU A 684 0.05 18.32 -18.18
CA GLU A 684 -0.58 17.11 -17.65
C GLU A 684 -0.19 16.91 -16.17
N GLU A 685 -1.01 16.15 -15.44
CA GLU A 685 -0.68 15.77 -14.07
C GLU A 685 0.55 14.86 -14.04
N PRO A 686 1.49 15.08 -13.09
CA PRO A 686 2.67 14.24 -12.99
C PRO A 686 2.28 12.83 -12.53
N SER A 687 2.98 11.81 -13.05
CA SER A 687 2.71 10.42 -12.69
C SER A 687 3.99 9.61 -12.47
N ALA A 688 3.90 8.49 -11.75
CA ALA A 688 4.97 7.52 -11.62
C ALA A 688 4.45 6.09 -11.49
N GLU A 689 5.26 5.13 -11.90
CA GLU A 689 5.09 3.71 -11.60
C GLU A 689 6.16 3.24 -10.62
N VAL A 690 5.75 2.52 -9.58
CA VAL A 690 6.63 1.97 -8.53
C VAL A 690 6.47 0.46 -8.47
N LEU A 691 7.59 -0.26 -8.54
CA LEU A 691 7.66 -1.70 -8.29
C LEU A 691 8.54 -1.93 -7.06
N PHE A 692 8.00 -2.51 -6.00
CA PHE A 692 8.81 -2.98 -4.87
C PHE A 692 9.52 -4.29 -5.20
N GLY A 693 10.74 -4.43 -4.70
CA GLY A 693 11.66 -5.52 -5.00
C GLY A 693 12.37 -5.37 -6.35
N ARG A 694 13.06 -6.44 -6.73
CA ARG A 694 13.88 -6.50 -7.94
C ARG A 694 13.02 -6.50 -9.21
N PRO A 695 13.23 -5.60 -10.19
CA PRO A 695 12.55 -5.70 -11.48
C PRO A 695 12.96 -6.95 -12.25
N GLY A 696 11.99 -7.63 -12.87
CA GLY A 696 12.23 -8.80 -13.72
C GLY A 696 11.22 -9.94 -13.49
N PRO A 697 11.32 -11.03 -14.28
CA PRO A 697 10.32 -12.11 -14.32
C PRO A 697 10.15 -12.87 -13.00
N GLY A 698 11.12 -12.79 -12.09
CA GLY A 698 11.05 -13.42 -10.77
C GLY A 698 10.23 -12.64 -9.73
N ASN A 699 9.87 -11.38 -10.00
CA ASN A 699 9.10 -10.55 -9.07
C ASN A 699 7.63 -10.51 -9.47
N ARG A 700 6.75 -10.92 -8.54
CA ARG A 700 5.30 -10.94 -8.72
C ARG A 700 4.59 -9.77 -8.03
N SER A 701 5.34 -8.82 -7.49
CA SER A 701 4.77 -7.64 -6.85
C SER A 701 4.00 -6.81 -7.88
N PRO A 702 2.85 -6.22 -7.51
CA PRO A 702 2.13 -5.33 -8.40
C PRO A 702 2.95 -4.07 -8.69
N VAL A 703 2.68 -3.46 -9.84
CA VAL A 703 3.19 -2.13 -10.17
C VAL A 703 2.19 -1.11 -9.65
N TYR A 704 2.60 -0.32 -8.67
CA TYR A 704 1.80 0.76 -8.09
C TYR A 704 1.90 2.02 -8.95
N ARG A 705 0.84 2.83 -8.98
CA ARG A 705 0.81 4.14 -9.65
C ARG A 705 0.76 5.28 -8.63
N MET A 706 1.43 6.38 -8.94
CA MET A 706 1.40 7.63 -8.20
C MET A 706 1.05 8.78 -9.15
N PRO A 707 0.26 9.78 -8.75
CA PRO A 707 -0.69 9.71 -7.62
C PRO A 707 -1.68 8.54 -7.83
N TRP A 708 -2.16 7.97 -6.73
CA TRP A 708 -3.03 6.78 -6.71
C TRP A 708 -4.51 7.09 -6.85
#